data_AF-A0A2E3MGD4-F1
#
_entry.id   AF-A0A2E3MGD4-F1
#
_cell.length_a   1.000
_cell.length_b   1.000
_cell.length_c   1.000
_cell.angle_alpha   90.00
_cell.angle_beta   90.00
_cell.angle_gamma   90.00
#
_symmetry.space_group_name_H-M   'P 1'
#
loop_
_entity.id
_entity.type
_entity.pdbx_description
1 polymer ?
#
loop_
_entity_poly.entity_id
_entity_poly.type
_entity_poly.pdbx_seq_one_letter_code
_entity_poly.pdbx_strand_id
1 'polypeptide(L)'
;MGEVSTAGIYKAGISDQDFVQIINKPGEYKRLVKSISDILQLSSQFPQHIELIFRPLWTNHEVFNQIVSTVNDLILICEKYPQYTKQMMKQVLTEPSEFCRLITCSDDIRKMCEYFPRYRQTILNYIVNAPGEFRRLIRCLFDAFYIGQSAPDDIAILFHHILHAEGEYWRLLIEPDDLRKVCNDYPELVEPFTKRLIESKYEYKRLVTDIDSLKWLFNRTSQYKKDLFKYIAETTAEFTSLFKTIDDLKWLMSSCPEYTDVIIKKLLCDPVIFERLVIDSHDLRWAIDVCPSCVKSVSVALTKHGVHSRLIVSHYDLLLLAATFPFLKPVLIKPLLSDSGIYQKIIGCTIALRQVVKLFPDYRDELIRPVIDNHEEYQRLITAGYELNGLVIDFPQQAETMISTCFDDIKEFQRLIHSVMDLTMLLISYSQYMGLLINILSDNPDEFSRLFHSFNDLNDIIKLCRPHEAKCLFEILFSIPGEFSRLVKSLMSLHTIIRLMPEKRELVANLVIENMDVFECMVVSLTHLQELVIIFLEPDVPGLRGFEQQQTHSHNTCWWLPRSLPKHVYKLIQPILTKRSLFEELVISIDDLLFLAASFSDVASNMINMVLTNTSEFKRLFTSNDDLQKAADAFPQHADIFTLPAVEDARQVVGWKNSHGELRKNARLMAQGVRTGSLFSLLPNELIFHIVAETRDHHAHSRFDAIAIVKRNMQKPEMPNDVSPRRII
;
A
#
# COMPACT_ATOMS: atom_id res chain seq x y z
N MET A 1 4.47 51.54 -95.64
CA MET A 1 5.36 50.51 -95.10
C MET A 1 4.50 49.54 -94.32
N GLY A 2 4.53 48.24 -94.67
CA GLY A 2 3.74 47.21 -93.99
C GLY A 2 4.09 47.13 -92.50
N GLU A 3 3.21 46.54 -91.69
CA GLU A 3 3.42 46.36 -90.25
C GLU A 3 4.73 45.60 -89.97
N VAL A 4 5.80 46.32 -89.69
CA VAL A 4 7.06 45.72 -89.25
C VAL A 4 6.92 45.47 -87.75
N SER A 5 6.63 44.22 -87.37
CA SER A 5 6.78 43.79 -85.98
C SER A 5 8.26 43.68 -85.62
N THR A 6 8.59 43.58 -84.33
CA THR A 6 9.97 43.26 -83.90
C THR A 6 10.51 42.02 -84.62
N ALA A 7 9.68 40.98 -84.75
CA ALA A 7 9.98 39.80 -85.57
C ALA A 7 10.28 40.10 -87.05
N GLY A 8 9.65 41.14 -87.63
CA GLY A 8 9.90 41.62 -88.98
C GLY A 8 11.24 42.35 -89.14
N ILE A 9 11.64 43.14 -88.15
CA ILE A 9 12.98 43.77 -88.12
C ILE A 9 14.08 42.69 -88.11
N TYR A 10 13.86 41.62 -87.35
CA TYR A 10 14.84 40.54 -87.18
C TYR A 10 15.12 39.74 -88.45
N LYS A 11 14.12 39.60 -89.34
CA LYS A 11 14.29 38.87 -90.61
C LYS A 11 14.81 39.74 -91.75
N ALA A 12 14.72 41.07 -91.63
CA ALA A 12 14.93 42.00 -92.74
C ALA A 12 16.36 42.54 -92.89
N GLY A 13 17.29 42.26 -91.95
CA GLY A 13 18.67 42.74 -92.04
C GLY A 13 18.77 44.27 -92.06
N ILE A 14 17.98 44.95 -91.21
CA ILE A 14 17.91 46.41 -91.16
C ILE A 14 19.30 46.99 -90.87
N SER A 15 19.70 48.02 -91.64
CA SER A 15 20.97 48.71 -91.44
C SER A 15 20.96 49.54 -90.15
N ASP A 16 22.13 49.76 -89.55
CA ASP A 16 22.27 50.61 -88.35
C ASP A 16 21.65 52.00 -88.53
N GLN A 17 21.81 52.59 -89.72
CA GLN A 17 21.25 53.92 -90.03
C GLN A 17 19.72 53.91 -90.07
N ASP A 18 19.12 52.86 -90.64
CA ASP A 18 17.66 52.72 -90.70
C ASP A 18 17.10 52.46 -89.29
N PHE A 19 17.79 51.64 -88.49
CA PHE A 19 17.40 51.39 -87.10
C PHE A 19 17.37 52.70 -86.29
N VAL A 20 18.42 53.53 -86.38
CA VAL A 20 18.48 54.84 -85.72
C VAL A 20 17.34 55.76 -86.17
N GLN A 21 16.99 55.78 -87.46
CA GLN A 21 15.88 56.60 -87.96
C GLN A 21 14.51 56.12 -87.47
N ILE A 22 14.35 54.81 -87.29
CA ILE A 22 13.10 54.20 -86.83
C ILE A 22 12.95 54.40 -85.31
N ILE A 23 13.97 54.05 -84.51
CA ILE A 23 13.90 54.06 -83.05
C ILE A 23 13.75 55.49 -82.47
N ASN A 24 14.23 56.52 -83.19
CA ASN A 24 14.10 57.91 -82.78
C ASN A 24 12.69 58.50 -82.99
N LYS A 25 11.79 57.82 -83.71
CA LYS A 25 10.41 58.27 -83.89
C LYS A 25 9.54 57.72 -82.74
N PRO A 26 8.97 58.57 -81.86
CA PRO A 26 8.23 58.10 -80.68
C PRO A 26 7.08 57.13 -81.00
N GLY A 27 6.38 57.37 -82.11
CA GLY A 27 5.30 56.48 -82.57
C GLY A 27 5.80 55.10 -83.02
N GLU A 28 6.93 55.04 -83.74
CA GLU A 28 7.53 53.77 -84.16
C GLU A 28 8.19 53.05 -82.98
N TYR A 29 8.80 53.77 -82.04
CA TYR A 29 9.31 53.20 -80.80
C TYR A 29 8.21 52.46 -80.04
N LYS A 30 7.06 53.10 -79.78
CA LYS A 30 5.91 52.46 -79.09
C LYS A 30 5.36 51.25 -79.85
N ARG A 31 5.43 51.24 -81.18
CA ARG A 31 4.98 50.12 -82.01
C ARG A 31 5.93 48.93 -81.93
N LEU A 32 7.23 49.21 -81.90
CA LEU A 32 8.27 48.18 -81.87
C LEU A 32 8.48 47.65 -80.45
N VAL A 33 8.53 48.52 -79.46
CA VAL A 33 8.85 48.15 -78.09
C VAL A 33 7.55 48.08 -77.29
N LYS A 34 7.01 46.87 -77.18
CA LYS A 34 5.76 46.62 -76.43
C LYS A 34 6.01 46.01 -75.06
N SER A 35 7.17 45.41 -74.87
CA SER A 35 7.53 44.68 -73.66
C SER A 35 9.01 44.83 -73.33
N ILE A 36 9.37 44.45 -72.11
CA ILE A 36 10.77 44.32 -71.70
C ILE A 36 11.55 43.36 -72.60
N SER A 37 10.94 42.26 -73.04
CA SER A 37 11.58 41.29 -73.94
C SER A 37 12.00 41.92 -75.25
N ASP A 38 11.18 42.82 -75.81
CA ASP A 38 11.52 43.57 -77.02
C ASP A 38 12.76 44.45 -76.82
N ILE A 39 12.85 45.15 -75.67
CA ILE A 39 14.05 45.92 -75.31
C ILE A 39 15.26 45.02 -75.22
N LEU A 40 15.17 43.94 -74.44
CA LEU A 40 16.28 43.03 -74.22
C LEU A 40 16.79 42.40 -75.52
N GLN A 41 15.89 42.15 -76.46
CA GLN A 41 16.19 41.61 -77.77
C GLN A 41 16.82 42.67 -78.68
N LEU A 42 16.22 43.86 -78.78
CA LEU A 42 16.77 44.98 -79.56
C LEU A 42 18.16 45.38 -79.07
N SER A 43 18.36 45.47 -77.76
CA SER A 43 19.65 45.81 -77.16
C SER A 43 20.71 44.72 -77.33
N SER A 44 20.32 43.45 -77.55
CA SER A 44 21.26 42.38 -77.90
C SER A 44 21.72 42.45 -79.36
N GLN A 45 20.86 42.94 -80.25
CA GLN A 45 21.13 43.00 -81.68
C GLN A 45 21.81 44.29 -82.11
N PHE A 46 21.49 45.40 -81.44
CA PHE A 46 22.03 46.72 -81.73
C PHE A 46 22.80 47.27 -80.51
N PRO A 47 23.89 46.62 -80.08
CA PRO A 47 24.61 47.00 -78.87
C PRO A 47 25.18 48.44 -78.93
N GLN A 48 25.56 48.92 -80.11
CA GLN A 48 26.04 50.30 -80.33
C GLN A 48 24.95 51.38 -80.17
N HIS A 49 23.67 50.98 -80.13
CA HIS A 49 22.52 51.88 -80.05
C HIS A 49 21.72 51.71 -78.75
N ILE A 50 22.27 51.03 -77.74
CA ILE A 50 21.61 50.78 -76.45
C ILE A 50 21.10 52.09 -75.82
N GLU A 51 21.89 53.17 -75.84
CA GLU A 51 21.48 54.48 -75.31
C GLU A 51 20.19 54.98 -75.96
N LEU A 52 20.06 54.83 -77.28
CA LEU A 52 18.88 55.25 -78.04
C LEU A 52 17.67 54.36 -77.74
N ILE A 53 17.90 53.06 -77.50
CA ILE A 53 16.84 52.11 -77.13
C ILE A 53 16.30 52.41 -75.73
N PHE A 54 17.17 52.73 -74.78
CA PHE A 54 16.77 52.94 -73.39
C PHE A 54 16.35 54.37 -73.06
N ARG A 55 16.87 55.39 -73.76
CA ARG A 55 16.54 56.80 -73.48
C ARG A 55 15.05 57.10 -73.40
N PRO A 56 14.18 56.56 -74.28
CA PRO A 56 12.73 56.76 -74.17
C PRO A 56 12.14 56.25 -72.85
N LEU A 57 12.70 55.18 -72.25
CA LEU A 57 12.22 54.64 -70.98
C LEU A 57 12.37 55.62 -69.82
N TRP A 58 13.47 56.38 -69.73
CA TRP A 58 13.65 57.34 -68.62
C TRP A 58 13.30 58.80 -68.94
N THR A 59 12.85 59.08 -70.16
CA THR A 59 12.45 60.43 -70.60
C THR A 59 10.96 60.57 -70.88
N ASN A 60 10.23 59.45 -70.99
CA ASN A 60 8.81 59.43 -71.28
C ASN A 60 8.08 58.43 -70.35
N HIS A 61 7.28 58.97 -69.42
CA HIS A 61 6.51 58.18 -68.46
C HIS A 61 5.53 57.21 -69.10
N GLU A 62 4.90 57.58 -70.22
CA GLU A 62 3.94 56.69 -70.91
C GLU A 62 4.65 55.46 -71.48
N VAL A 63 5.83 55.66 -72.06
CA VAL A 63 6.66 54.58 -72.61
C VAL A 63 7.19 53.69 -71.47
N PHE A 64 7.65 54.29 -70.37
CA PHE A 64 8.05 53.57 -69.18
C PHE A 64 6.92 52.71 -68.61
N ASN A 65 5.73 53.29 -68.44
CA ASN A 65 4.53 52.60 -67.95
C ASN A 65 4.12 51.42 -68.82
N GLN A 66 4.22 51.59 -70.13
CA GLN A 66 3.88 50.56 -71.09
C GLN A 66 4.84 49.36 -71.00
N ILE A 67 6.13 49.61 -70.81
CA ILE A 67 7.17 48.60 -70.96
C ILE A 67 7.59 47.99 -69.62
N VAL A 68 7.71 48.81 -68.58
CA VAL A 68 8.09 48.41 -67.22
C VAL A 68 6.81 48.30 -66.40
N SER A 69 6.17 47.14 -66.46
CA SER A 69 4.86 46.92 -65.84
C SER A 69 4.95 46.51 -64.36
N THR A 70 6.04 45.85 -63.98
CA THR A 70 6.29 45.31 -62.63
C THR A 70 7.69 45.65 -62.11
N VAL A 71 7.91 45.49 -60.81
CA VAL A 71 9.25 45.58 -60.19
C VAL A 71 10.22 44.55 -60.77
N ASN A 72 9.75 43.35 -61.14
CA ASN A 72 10.60 42.35 -61.78
C ASN A 72 11.09 42.81 -63.16
N ASP A 73 10.27 43.56 -63.91
CA ASP A 73 10.69 44.14 -65.19
C ASP A 73 11.81 45.16 -64.95
N LEU A 74 11.64 46.04 -63.95
CA LEU A 74 12.64 47.02 -63.58
C LEU A 74 13.97 46.37 -63.16
N ILE A 75 13.89 45.31 -62.35
CA ILE A 75 15.05 44.52 -61.91
C ILE A 75 15.75 43.90 -63.12
N LEU A 76 15.02 43.19 -63.98
CA LEU A 76 15.58 42.50 -65.14
C LEU A 76 16.30 43.46 -66.09
N ILE A 77 15.75 44.67 -66.31
CA ILE A 77 16.43 45.71 -67.10
C ILE A 77 17.71 46.18 -66.41
N CYS A 78 17.64 46.51 -65.12
CA CYS A 78 18.77 47.08 -64.40
C CYS A 78 19.90 46.08 -64.16
N GLU A 79 19.59 44.80 -64.00
CA GLU A 79 20.59 43.73 -63.92
C GLU A 79 21.35 43.56 -65.23
N LYS A 80 20.63 43.59 -66.36
CA LYS A 80 21.25 43.41 -67.67
C LYS A 80 21.98 44.69 -68.14
N TYR A 81 21.56 45.86 -67.68
CA TYR A 81 22.13 47.16 -68.07
C TYR A 81 22.34 48.11 -66.87
N PRO A 82 23.32 47.81 -65.99
CA PRO A 82 23.51 48.51 -64.72
C PRO A 82 23.88 50.00 -64.85
N GLN A 83 24.40 50.43 -66.01
CA GLN A 83 24.71 51.85 -66.28
C GLN A 83 23.47 52.75 -66.30
N TYR A 84 22.28 52.19 -66.52
CA TYR A 84 21.01 52.93 -66.57
C TYR A 84 20.20 52.89 -65.27
N THR A 85 20.63 52.07 -64.31
CA THR A 85 19.94 51.91 -63.01
C THR A 85 19.70 53.26 -62.33
N LYS A 86 20.64 54.21 -62.43
CA LYS A 86 20.48 55.54 -61.81
C LYS A 86 19.33 56.34 -62.40
N GLN A 87 19.18 56.34 -63.71
CA GLN A 87 18.13 57.05 -64.43
C GLN A 87 16.76 56.41 -64.16
N MET A 88 16.69 55.08 -64.20
CA MET A 88 15.47 54.33 -63.90
C MET A 88 15.03 54.52 -62.46
N MET A 89 15.95 54.35 -61.49
CA MET A 89 15.65 54.55 -60.08
C MET A 89 15.27 56.00 -59.77
N LYS A 90 15.90 56.97 -60.44
CA LYS A 90 15.48 58.38 -60.32
C LYS A 90 14.03 58.53 -60.73
N GLN A 91 13.61 58.02 -61.88
CA GLN A 91 12.22 58.13 -62.33
C GLN A 91 11.22 57.49 -61.37
N VAL A 92 11.52 56.28 -60.87
CA VAL A 92 10.64 55.57 -59.93
C VAL A 92 10.53 56.32 -58.59
N LEU A 93 11.62 56.90 -58.10
CA LEU A 93 11.66 57.57 -56.79
C LEU A 93 11.22 59.03 -56.83
N THR A 94 11.21 59.69 -57.99
CA THR A 94 10.73 61.08 -58.12
C THR A 94 9.25 61.19 -58.44
N GLU A 95 8.66 60.19 -59.08
CA GLU A 95 7.24 60.20 -59.49
C GLU A 95 6.38 59.29 -58.60
N PRO A 96 5.53 59.85 -57.72
CA PRO A 96 4.70 59.04 -56.82
C PRO A 96 3.79 58.04 -57.54
N SER A 97 3.25 58.38 -58.71
CA SER A 97 2.41 57.47 -59.49
C SER A 97 3.17 56.25 -59.99
N GLU A 98 4.44 56.42 -60.37
CA GLU A 98 5.30 55.30 -60.81
C GLU A 98 5.67 54.41 -59.63
N PHE A 99 6.04 55.01 -58.50
CA PHE A 99 6.30 54.27 -57.26
C PHE A 99 5.09 53.43 -56.85
N CYS A 100 3.90 54.04 -56.79
CA CYS A 100 2.67 53.37 -56.37
C CYS A 100 2.29 52.21 -57.29
N ARG A 101 2.48 52.39 -58.61
CA ARG A 101 2.14 51.38 -59.61
C ARG A 101 3.10 50.20 -59.57
N LEU A 102 4.41 50.45 -59.45
CA LEU A 102 5.42 49.40 -59.48
C LEU A 102 5.49 48.65 -58.15
N ILE A 103 5.46 49.37 -57.03
CA ILE A 103 5.63 48.78 -55.70
C ILE A 103 4.24 48.62 -55.10
N THR A 104 3.70 47.42 -55.20
CA THR A 104 2.31 47.11 -54.82
C THR A 104 2.21 46.48 -53.43
N CYS A 105 3.29 45.83 -52.97
CA CYS A 105 3.35 45.12 -51.70
C CYS A 105 4.74 45.21 -51.03
N SER A 106 4.87 44.65 -49.82
CA SER A 106 6.13 44.60 -49.06
C SER A 106 7.22 43.76 -49.74
N ASP A 107 6.86 42.69 -50.47
CA ASP A 107 7.81 41.89 -51.25
C ASP A 107 8.45 42.68 -52.40
N ASP A 108 7.70 43.61 -53.00
CA ASP A 108 8.24 44.51 -54.01
C ASP A 108 9.31 45.44 -53.41
N ILE A 109 9.06 45.99 -52.20
CA ILE A 109 10.07 46.79 -51.48
C ILE A 109 11.30 45.93 -51.18
N ARG A 110 11.10 44.71 -50.68
CA ARG A 110 12.19 43.78 -50.36
C ARG A 110 13.07 43.52 -51.57
N LYS A 111 12.47 43.18 -52.72
CA LYS A 111 13.18 43.00 -54.00
C LYS A 111 13.91 44.27 -54.41
N MET A 112 13.26 45.42 -54.32
CA MET A 112 13.91 46.70 -54.64
C MET A 112 15.14 46.95 -53.75
N CYS A 113 15.06 46.65 -52.45
CA CYS A 113 16.18 46.78 -51.54
C CYS A 113 17.30 45.76 -51.82
N GLU A 114 16.95 44.53 -52.16
CA GLU A 114 17.88 43.43 -52.46
C GLU A 114 18.68 43.69 -53.75
N TYR A 115 17.99 44.06 -54.84
CA TYR A 115 18.61 44.27 -56.15
C TYR A 115 19.22 45.68 -56.31
N PHE A 116 18.79 46.65 -55.50
CA PHE A 116 19.28 48.04 -55.56
C PHE A 116 19.89 48.52 -54.23
N PRO A 117 20.99 47.91 -53.75
CA PRO A 117 21.59 48.21 -52.44
C PRO A 117 21.94 49.69 -52.25
N ARG A 118 22.37 50.39 -53.32
CA ARG A 118 22.71 51.83 -53.29
C ARG A 118 21.53 52.75 -53.03
N TYR A 119 20.30 52.26 -53.25
CA TYR A 119 19.07 53.05 -53.12
C TYR A 119 18.23 52.62 -51.92
N ARG A 120 18.63 51.60 -51.13
CA ARG A 120 17.87 51.10 -49.96
C ARG A 120 17.41 52.23 -49.06
N GLN A 121 18.35 53.05 -48.60
CA GLN A 121 18.06 54.17 -47.71
C GLN A 121 17.08 55.17 -48.35
N THR A 122 17.24 55.47 -49.64
CA THR A 122 16.33 56.39 -50.36
C THR A 122 14.92 55.81 -50.49
N ILE A 123 14.80 54.53 -50.81
CA ILE A 123 13.52 53.81 -50.91
C ILE A 123 12.83 53.81 -49.53
N LEU A 124 13.54 53.41 -48.47
CA LEU A 124 12.97 53.36 -47.12
C LEU A 124 12.59 54.75 -46.61
N ASN A 125 13.44 55.77 -46.84
CA ASN A 125 13.13 57.16 -46.51
C ASN A 125 11.90 57.67 -47.26
N TYR A 126 11.74 57.32 -48.54
CA TYR A 126 10.54 57.67 -49.30
C TYR A 126 9.28 57.10 -48.63
N ILE A 127 9.31 55.81 -48.27
CA ILE A 127 8.18 55.12 -47.65
C ILE A 127 7.84 55.72 -46.28
N VAL A 128 8.81 55.90 -45.38
CA VAL A 128 8.54 56.44 -44.02
C VAL A 128 8.11 57.92 -44.02
N ASN A 129 8.47 58.69 -45.03
CA ASN A 129 8.04 60.08 -45.18
C ASN A 129 6.68 60.24 -45.87
N ALA A 130 6.10 59.14 -46.37
CA ALA A 130 4.79 59.12 -47.03
C ALA A 130 3.82 58.20 -46.24
N PRO A 131 3.08 58.71 -45.23
CA PRO A 131 2.25 57.89 -44.35
C PRO A 131 1.23 56.99 -45.07
N GLY A 132 0.67 57.47 -46.20
CA GLY A 132 -0.23 56.67 -47.03
C GLY A 132 0.46 55.44 -47.64
N GLU A 133 1.68 55.63 -48.15
CA GLU A 133 2.50 54.55 -48.71
C GLU A 133 2.99 53.60 -47.64
N PHE A 134 3.44 54.14 -46.50
CA PHE A 134 3.82 53.34 -45.34
C PHE A 134 2.69 52.40 -44.92
N ARG A 135 1.46 52.90 -44.75
CA ARG A 135 0.29 52.08 -44.38
C ARG A 135 -0.12 51.09 -45.47
N ARG A 136 -0.03 51.49 -46.74
CA ARG A 136 -0.38 50.64 -47.88
C ARG A 136 0.55 49.42 -47.99
N LEU A 137 1.84 49.66 -47.79
CA LEU A 137 2.92 48.70 -48.06
C LEU A 137 3.36 47.92 -46.82
N ILE A 138 3.27 48.50 -45.63
CA ILE A 138 3.63 47.87 -44.36
C ILE A 138 2.34 47.72 -43.55
N ARG A 139 1.74 46.53 -43.63
CA ARG A 139 0.42 46.22 -43.06
C ARG A 139 0.53 45.61 -41.67
N CYS A 140 1.58 44.83 -41.44
CA CYS A 140 1.93 44.26 -40.13
C CYS A 140 3.42 44.39 -39.84
N LEU A 141 3.82 44.10 -38.60
CA LEU A 141 5.23 44.15 -38.20
C LEU A 141 6.09 43.14 -38.98
N PHE A 142 5.49 42.02 -39.43
CA PHE A 142 6.16 41.04 -40.28
C PHE A 142 6.57 41.61 -41.65
N ASP A 143 5.83 42.57 -42.22
CA ASP A 143 6.24 43.23 -43.47
C ASP A 143 7.53 44.06 -43.27
N ALA A 144 7.60 44.83 -42.19
CA ALA A 144 8.78 45.63 -41.86
C ALA A 144 10.00 44.73 -41.59
N PHE A 145 9.77 43.64 -40.88
CA PHE A 145 10.75 42.59 -40.65
C PHE A 145 11.24 41.95 -41.96
N TYR A 146 10.33 41.59 -42.86
CA TYR A 146 10.64 40.93 -44.13
C TYR A 146 11.46 41.82 -45.06
N ILE A 147 11.17 43.13 -45.10
CA ILE A 147 11.99 44.13 -45.79
C ILE A 147 13.38 44.23 -45.14
N GLY A 148 13.40 44.18 -43.81
CA GLY A 148 14.60 44.18 -42.98
C GLY A 148 15.65 43.14 -43.32
N GLN A 149 15.22 41.93 -43.69
CA GLN A 149 16.12 40.85 -44.08
C GLN A 149 16.95 41.19 -45.34
N SER A 150 16.41 42.00 -46.25
CA SER A 150 17.12 42.47 -47.45
C SER A 150 17.88 43.79 -47.22
N ALA A 151 17.64 44.47 -46.09
CA ALA A 151 18.23 45.76 -45.76
C ALA A 151 18.62 45.89 -44.28
N PRO A 152 19.46 44.98 -43.74
CA PRO A 152 19.74 44.93 -42.29
C PRO A 152 20.36 46.22 -41.75
N ASP A 153 21.21 46.89 -42.52
CA ASP A 153 21.87 48.13 -42.08
C ASP A 153 20.93 49.35 -42.05
N ASP A 154 19.85 49.31 -42.85
CA ASP A 154 18.95 50.43 -43.06
C ASP A 154 17.61 50.24 -42.32
N ILE A 155 17.38 49.06 -41.72
CA ILE A 155 16.14 48.70 -41.04
C ILE A 155 15.80 49.59 -39.85
N ALA A 156 16.83 50.19 -39.23
CA ALA A 156 16.67 51.16 -38.15
C ALA A 156 15.77 52.33 -38.56
N ILE A 157 15.72 52.70 -39.84
CA ILE A 157 14.83 53.75 -40.36
C ILE A 157 13.36 53.34 -40.21
N LEU A 158 13.03 52.11 -40.61
CA LEU A 158 11.66 51.58 -40.50
C LEU A 158 11.25 51.47 -39.03
N PHE A 159 12.07 50.83 -38.19
CA PHE A 159 11.71 50.64 -36.79
C PHE A 159 11.70 51.93 -35.97
N HIS A 160 12.57 52.89 -36.28
CA HIS A 160 12.50 54.22 -35.70
C HIS A 160 11.16 54.89 -36.05
N HIS A 161 10.72 54.83 -37.32
CA HIS A 161 9.42 55.35 -37.70
C HIS A 161 8.28 54.63 -36.95
N ILE A 162 8.30 53.29 -36.88
CA ILE A 162 7.28 52.49 -36.17
C ILE A 162 7.19 52.88 -34.70
N LEU A 163 8.33 53.07 -34.03
CA LEU A 163 8.38 53.41 -32.60
C LEU A 163 7.87 54.81 -32.28
N HIS A 164 8.10 55.77 -33.19
CA HIS A 164 7.87 57.19 -32.93
C HIS A 164 6.64 57.79 -33.64
N ALA A 165 6.20 57.21 -34.74
CA ALA A 165 5.00 57.68 -35.45
C ALA A 165 3.73 57.34 -34.66
N GLU A 166 2.83 58.32 -34.58
CA GLU A 166 1.59 58.17 -33.81
C GLU A 166 0.70 57.07 -34.40
N GLY A 167 0.33 56.11 -33.57
CA GLY A 167 -0.56 55.00 -33.93
C GLY A 167 0.09 53.86 -34.75
N GLU A 168 1.23 54.08 -35.41
CA GLU A 168 1.86 53.06 -36.26
C GLU A 168 2.36 51.85 -35.46
N TYR A 169 2.97 52.09 -34.30
CA TYR A 169 3.38 51.02 -33.38
C TYR A 169 2.21 50.05 -33.08
N TRP A 170 1.07 50.59 -32.67
CA TRP A 170 -0.08 49.77 -32.25
C TRP A 170 -0.84 49.15 -33.43
N ARG A 171 -0.87 49.85 -34.57
CA ARG A 171 -1.45 49.34 -35.81
C ARG A 171 -0.70 48.11 -36.31
N LEU A 172 0.63 48.15 -36.27
CA LEU A 172 1.48 47.09 -36.80
C LEU A 172 1.68 45.94 -35.84
N LEU A 173 1.63 46.21 -34.54
CA LEU A 173 1.74 45.21 -33.50
C LEU A 173 0.35 44.62 -33.20
N ILE A 174 -0.03 43.63 -34.00
CA ILE A 174 -1.33 42.96 -33.93
C ILE A 174 -1.26 41.79 -32.96
N GLU A 175 -0.24 40.94 -33.09
CA GLU A 175 -0.06 39.73 -32.29
C GLU A 175 1.22 39.77 -31.45
N PRO A 176 1.25 39.15 -30.24
CA PRO A 176 2.45 39.08 -29.42
C PRO A 176 3.65 38.41 -30.12
N ASP A 177 3.37 37.41 -30.97
CA ASP A 177 4.41 36.65 -31.67
C ASP A 177 5.15 37.49 -32.73
N ASP A 178 4.50 38.53 -33.27
CA ASP A 178 5.15 39.48 -34.17
C ASP A 178 6.31 40.20 -33.46
N LEU A 179 6.06 40.67 -32.23
CA LEU A 179 7.08 41.32 -31.40
C LEU A 179 8.22 40.35 -31.09
N ARG A 180 7.88 39.11 -30.71
CA ARG A 180 8.88 38.08 -30.38
C ARG A 180 9.80 37.81 -31.56
N LYS A 181 9.22 37.65 -32.75
CA LYS A 181 9.97 37.38 -33.98
C LYS A 181 10.93 38.52 -34.30
N VAL A 182 10.43 39.76 -34.33
CA VAL A 182 11.26 40.94 -34.60
C VAL A 182 12.40 41.08 -33.60
N CYS A 183 12.11 40.97 -32.32
CA CYS A 183 13.10 41.15 -31.27
C CYS A 183 14.11 40.00 -31.14
N ASN A 184 13.78 38.80 -31.65
CA ASN A 184 14.75 37.71 -31.71
C ASN A 184 15.82 37.97 -32.78
N ASP A 185 15.41 38.52 -33.92
CA ASP A 185 16.30 38.82 -35.05
C ASP A 185 16.99 40.18 -34.91
N TYR A 186 16.38 41.12 -34.16
CA TYR A 186 16.92 42.45 -33.85
C TYR A 186 16.88 42.73 -32.33
N PRO A 187 17.80 42.13 -31.54
CA PRO A 187 17.79 42.24 -30.08
C PRO A 187 17.91 43.68 -29.54
N GLU A 188 18.53 44.59 -30.29
CA GLU A 188 18.66 46.02 -29.96
C GLU A 188 17.31 46.76 -29.90
N LEU A 189 16.27 46.20 -30.53
CA LEU A 189 14.92 46.77 -30.55
C LEU A 189 14.09 46.37 -29.34
N VAL A 190 14.48 45.35 -28.58
CA VAL A 190 13.71 44.86 -27.43
C VAL A 190 13.44 46.00 -26.44
N GLU A 191 14.47 46.74 -26.04
CA GLU A 191 14.35 47.79 -25.01
C GLU A 191 13.46 48.96 -25.50
N PRO A 192 13.64 49.53 -26.72
CA PRO A 192 12.72 50.54 -27.26
C PRO A 192 11.27 50.07 -27.40
N PHE A 193 11.05 48.85 -27.90
CA PHE A 193 9.70 48.32 -28.03
C PHE A 193 9.06 48.10 -26.67
N THR A 194 9.81 47.57 -25.69
CA THR A 194 9.30 47.35 -24.34
C THR A 194 9.00 48.66 -23.63
N LYS A 195 9.86 49.68 -23.80
CA LYS A 195 9.60 51.04 -23.31
C LYS A 195 8.27 51.57 -23.83
N ARG A 196 8.04 51.45 -25.15
CA ARG A 196 6.79 51.91 -25.77
C ARG A 196 5.58 51.09 -25.28
N LEU A 197 5.78 49.79 -25.07
CA LEU A 197 4.76 48.90 -24.52
C LEU A 197 4.31 49.33 -23.12
N ILE A 198 5.24 49.63 -22.22
CA ILE A 198 4.93 50.02 -20.84
C ILE A 198 4.34 51.44 -20.73
N GLU A 199 4.49 52.30 -21.75
CA GLU A 199 3.85 53.61 -21.81
C GLU A 199 2.32 53.52 -21.99
N SER A 200 1.79 52.38 -22.47
CA SER A 200 0.36 52.17 -22.69
C SER A 200 -0.17 50.95 -21.93
N LYS A 201 -0.88 51.19 -20.82
CA LYS A 201 -1.50 50.12 -20.02
C LYS A 201 -2.44 49.22 -20.84
N TYR A 202 -3.24 49.81 -21.73
CA TYR A 202 -4.19 49.06 -22.56
C TYR A 202 -3.47 48.04 -23.44
N GLU A 203 -2.36 48.47 -24.02
CA GLU A 203 -1.61 47.68 -25.00
C GLU A 203 -0.72 46.63 -24.35
N TYR A 204 -0.15 46.97 -23.18
CA TYR A 204 0.49 45.99 -22.32
C TYR A 204 -0.44 44.81 -22.05
N LYS A 205 -1.71 45.05 -21.69
CA LYS A 205 -2.70 43.98 -21.46
C LYS A 205 -3.04 43.21 -22.73
N ARG A 206 -3.13 43.90 -23.86
CA ARG A 206 -3.44 43.28 -25.16
C ARG A 206 -2.36 42.29 -25.58
N LEU A 207 -1.09 42.59 -25.28
CA LEU A 207 0.06 41.82 -25.75
C LEU A 207 0.64 40.85 -24.72
N VAL A 208 0.51 41.15 -23.43
CA VAL A 208 0.94 40.26 -22.35
C VAL A 208 -0.29 39.53 -21.82
N THR A 209 -0.75 38.56 -22.60
CA THR A 209 -1.96 37.76 -22.30
C THR A 209 -1.69 36.55 -21.41
N ASP A 210 -0.44 36.08 -21.37
CA ASP A 210 -0.01 34.89 -20.66
C ASP A 210 1.38 35.04 -20.03
N ILE A 211 1.73 34.05 -19.20
CA ILE A 211 3.00 34.01 -18.48
C ILE A 211 4.21 33.86 -19.40
N ASP A 212 4.08 33.22 -20.57
CA ASP A 212 5.20 33.00 -21.48
C ASP A 212 5.58 34.29 -22.21
N SER A 213 4.60 35.11 -22.57
CA SER A 213 4.79 36.47 -23.08
C SER A 213 5.53 37.34 -22.06
N LEU A 214 5.13 37.22 -20.80
CA LEU A 214 5.80 37.93 -19.72
C LEU A 214 7.23 37.44 -19.51
N LYS A 215 7.45 36.13 -19.46
CA LYS A 215 8.76 35.47 -19.34
C LYS A 215 9.70 35.94 -20.42
N TRP A 216 9.23 35.95 -21.66
CA TRP A 216 10.02 36.39 -22.80
C TRP A 216 10.45 37.86 -22.65
N LEU A 217 9.55 38.77 -22.28
CA LEU A 217 9.89 40.18 -22.03
C LEU A 217 10.89 40.32 -20.87
N PHE A 218 10.64 39.68 -19.73
CA PHE A 218 11.52 39.74 -18.56
C PHE A 218 12.94 39.26 -18.83
N ASN A 219 13.09 38.21 -19.64
CA ASN A 219 14.40 37.66 -19.98
C ASN A 219 15.18 38.55 -20.96
N ARG A 220 14.51 39.46 -21.67
CA ARG A 220 15.10 40.28 -22.73
C ARG A 220 15.24 41.75 -22.35
N THR A 221 14.50 42.23 -21.35
CA THR A 221 14.65 43.60 -20.83
C THR A 221 15.15 43.60 -19.40
N SER A 222 16.34 44.14 -19.20
CA SER A 222 16.88 44.30 -17.84
C SER A 222 16.39 45.60 -17.19
N GLN A 223 16.22 46.65 -17.99
CA GLN A 223 15.92 47.99 -17.50
C GLN A 223 14.46 48.15 -17.03
N TYR A 224 13.52 47.48 -17.69
CA TYR A 224 12.08 47.69 -17.45
C TYR A 224 11.41 46.61 -16.59
N LYS A 225 12.16 45.67 -16.00
CA LYS A 225 11.57 44.61 -15.13
C LYS A 225 10.68 45.18 -14.03
N LYS A 226 11.12 46.27 -13.41
CA LYS A 226 10.38 47.00 -12.37
C LYS A 226 9.05 47.56 -12.88
N ASP A 227 9.06 48.19 -14.05
CA ASP A 227 7.85 48.80 -14.63
C ASP A 227 6.88 47.72 -15.12
N LEU A 228 7.39 46.64 -15.72
CA LEU A 228 6.59 45.47 -16.09
C LEU A 228 5.96 44.83 -14.86
N PHE A 229 6.71 44.65 -13.77
CA PHE A 229 6.18 44.12 -12.51
C PHE A 229 5.10 45.02 -11.92
N LYS A 230 5.29 46.34 -11.95
CA LYS A 230 4.32 47.32 -11.43
C LYS A 230 2.94 47.11 -12.05
N TYR A 231 2.86 46.95 -13.38
CA TYR A 231 1.58 46.71 -14.06
C TYR A 231 0.90 45.41 -13.62
N ILE A 232 1.66 44.36 -13.37
CA ILE A 232 1.11 43.07 -12.92
C ILE A 232 0.65 43.13 -11.46
N ALA A 233 1.41 43.88 -10.64
CA ALA A 233 1.13 44.04 -9.22
C ALA A 233 -0.06 44.97 -8.95
N GLU A 234 -0.50 45.78 -9.92
CA GLU A 234 -1.55 46.79 -9.75
C GLU A 234 -2.93 46.19 -9.45
N THR A 235 -3.37 45.13 -10.14
CA THR A 235 -4.69 44.54 -9.91
C THR A 235 -4.66 43.05 -9.62
N THR A 236 -5.64 42.55 -8.88
CA THR A 236 -5.82 41.11 -8.65
C THR A 236 -6.20 40.38 -9.94
N ALA A 237 -6.99 41.03 -10.81
CA ALA A 237 -7.42 40.45 -12.08
C ALA A 237 -6.25 40.15 -13.03
N GLU A 238 -5.31 41.09 -13.19
CA GLU A 238 -4.12 40.89 -14.03
C GLU A 238 -3.18 39.84 -13.42
N PHE A 239 -2.98 39.89 -12.10
CA PHE A 239 -2.16 38.92 -11.41
C PHE A 239 -2.70 37.49 -11.58
N THR A 240 -4.01 37.31 -11.37
CA THR A 240 -4.67 36.02 -11.56
C THR A 240 -4.80 35.63 -13.02
N SER A 241 -4.89 36.57 -13.98
CA SER A 241 -4.93 36.21 -15.39
C SER A 241 -3.59 35.63 -15.85
N LEU A 242 -2.47 36.19 -15.38
CA LEU A 242 -1.13 35.78 -15.80
C LEU A 242 -0.62 34.54 -15.05
N PHE A 243 -0.72 34.52 -13.73
CA PHE A 243 -0.18 33.41 -12.93
C PHE A 243 -1.24 32.32 -12.77
N LYS A 244 -0.95 31.14 -13.32
CA LYS A 244 -1.85 29.98 -13.27
C LYS A 244 -1.43 29.00 -12.18
N THR A 245 -0.15 28.97 -11.85
CA THR A 245 0.46 28.00 -10.92
C THR A 245 1.39 28.70 -9.92
N ILE A 246 1.73 27.98 -8.84
CA ILE A 246 2.73 28.43 -7.87
C ILE A 246 4.13 28.55 -8.50
N ASP A 247 4.44 27.72 -9.49
CA ASP A 247 5.73 27.72 -10.17
C ASP A 247 5.92 28.97 -11.04
N ASP A 248 4.84 29.52 -11.58
CA ASP A 248 4.89 30.81 -12.25
C ASP A 248 5.29 31.94 -11.27
N LEU A 249 4.85 31.86 -10.01
CA LEU A 249 5.26 32.80 -8.96
C LEU A 249 6.71 32.58 -8.53
N LYS A 250 7.15 31.32 -8.37
CA LYS A 250 8.57 30.99 -8.11
C LYS A 250 9.47 31.59 -9.17
N TRP A 251 9.10 31.43 -10.44
CA TRP A 251 9.83 32.03 -11.56
C TRP A 251 9.87 33.57 -11.44
N LEU A 252 8.73 34.22 -11.18
CA LEU A 252 8.67 35.67 -11.06
C LEU A 252 9.57 36.18 -9.93
N MET A 253 9.52 35.53 -8.77
CA MET A 253 10.34 35.88 -7.61
C MET A 253 11.83 35.68 -7.87
N SER A 254 12.21 34.61 -8.58
CA SER A 254 13.61 34.41 -9.00
C SER A 254 14.08 35.49 -9.99
N SER A 255 13.16 36.01 -10.81
CA SER A 255 13.47 37.03 -11.83
C SER A 255 13.48 38.46 -11.28
N CYS A 256 12.82 38.67 -10.15
CA CYS A 256 12.57 39.96 -9.48
C CYS A 256 12.60 39.79 -7.94
N PRO A 257 13.76 39.41 -7.36
CA PRO A 257 13.87 39.08 -5.94
C PRO A 257 13.47 40.22 -5.01
N GLU A 258 13.68 41.48 -5.43
CA GLU A 258 13.31 42.68 -4.67
C GLU A 258 11.79 42.85 -4.46
N TYR A 259 10.96 42.14 -5.22
CA TYR A 259 9.49 42.15 -5.08
C TYR A 259 8.93 40.92 -4.40
N THR A 260 9.79 40.00 -3.93
CA THR A 260 9.39 38.75 -3.29
C THR A 260 8.36 38.94 -2.17
N ASP A 261 8.62 39.89 -1.27
CA ASP A 261 7.70 40.19 -0.16
C ASP A 261 6.35 40.72 -0.64
N VAL A 262 6.34 41.53 -1.71
CA VAL A 262 5.10 42.07 -2.29
C VAL A 262 4.28 40.96 -2.94
N ILE A 263 4.94 40.06 -3.68
CA ILE A 263 4.32 38.91 -4.34
C ILE A 263 3.70 37.97 -3.30
N ILE A 264 4.46 37.58 -2.28
CA ILE A 264 3.97 36.66 -1.24
C ILE A 264 2.89 37.32 -0.39
N LYS A 265 3.03 38.61 -0.05
CA LYS A 265 1.96 39.33 0.65
C LYS A 265 0.68 39.36 -0.17
N LYS A 266 0.77 39.57 -1.48
CA LYS A 266 -0.40 39.54 -2.37
C LYS A 266 -1.00 38.13 -2.47
N LEU A 267 -0.18 37.10 -2.61
CA LEU A 267 -0.58 35.69 -2.59
C LEU A 267 -1.34 35.32 -1.31
N LEU A 268 -0.86 35.76 -0.15
CA LEU A 268 -1.40 35.35 1.15
C LEU A 268 -2.55 36.24 1.67
N CYS A 269 -2.58 37.51 1.27
CA CYS A 269 -3.63 38.45 1.71
C CYS A 269 -4.86 38.45 0.80
N ASP A 270 -4.71 38.15 -0.50
CA ASP A 270 -5.83 38.10 -1.44
C ASP A 270 -6.48 36.70 -1.43
N PRO A 271 -7.76 36.56 -0.99
CA PRO A 271 -8.42 35.27 -0.92
C PRO A 271 -8.48 34.53 -2.27
N VAL A 272 -8.68 35.27 -3.37
CA VAL A 272 -8.87 34.69 -4.71
C VAL A 272 -7.55 34.15 -5.24
N ILE A 273 -6.46 34.89 -5.03
CA ILE A 273 -5.11 34.43 -5.42
C ILE A 273 -4.71 33.24 -4.56
N PHE A 274 -4.91 33.33 -3.24
CA PHE A 274 -4.57 32.27 -2.30
C PHE A 274 -5.29 30.95 -2.64
N GLU A 275 -6.62 31.00 -2.78
CA GLU A 275 -7.43 29.82 -3.05
C GLU A 275 -7.05 29.16 -4.37
N ARG A 276 -6.69 29.95 -5.37
CA ARG A 276 -6.35 29.44 -6.69
C ARG A 276 -4.93 28.90 -6.79
N LEU A 277 -3.94 29.55 -6.17
CA LEU A 277 -2.53 29.23 -6.37
C LEU A 277 -1.91 28.39 -5.26
N VAL A 278 -2.45 28.44 -4.04
CA VAL A 278 -2.03 27.57 -2.94
C VAL A 278 -2.99 26.39 -2.91
N ILE A 279 -2.63 25.28 -3.53
CA ILE A 279 -3.53 24.14 -3.73
C ILE A 279 -3.41 23.14 -2.59
N ASP A 280 -2.21 22.97 -2.04
CA ASP A 280 -1.92 22.00 -0.97
C ASP A 280 -1.02 22.56 0.15
N SER A 281 -0.70 21.70 1.12
CA SER A 281 0.15 22.02 2.27
C SER A 281 1.59 22.36 1.88
N HIS A 282 2.09 21.84 0.75
CA HIS A 282 3.45 22.08 0.26
C HIS A 282 3.58 23.49 -0.32
N ASP A 283 2.60 23.93 -1.11
CA ASP A 283 2.53 25.30 -1.62
C ASP A 283 2.49 26.32 -0.47
N LEU A 284 1.69 26.04 0.56
CA LEU A 284 1.58 26.90 1.72
C LEU A 284 2.91 27.00 2.47
N ARG A 285 3.58 25.85 2.67
CA ARG A 285 4.88 25.81 3.33
C ARG A 285 5.91 26.61 2.56
N TRP A 286 6.00 26.41 1.25
CA TRP A 286 6.90 27.18 0.39
C TRP A 286 6.65 28.69 0.53
N ALA A 287 5.38 29.13 0.51
CA ALA A 287 5.04 30.54 0.64
C ALA A 287 5.50 31.13 2.00
N ILE A 288 5.36 30.38 3.10
CA ILE A 288 5.81 30.80 4.44
C ILE A 288 7.34 30.84 4.51
N ASP A 289 8.01 29.80 3.98
CA ASP A 289 9.48 29.69 4.00
C ASP A 289 10.12 30.87 3.26
N VAL A 290 9.50 31.33 2.17
CA VAL A 290 10.00 32.48 1.40
C VAL A 290 9.71 33.83 2.06
N CYS A 291 8.58 34.00 2.74
CA CYS A 291 8.26 35.24 3.46
C CYS A 291 7.73 34.99 4.88
N PRO A 292 8.62 34.72 5.85
CA PRO A 292 8.24 34.47 7.24
C PRO A 292 7.49 35.64 7.90
N SER A 293 7.60 36.86 7.37
CA SER A 293 6.87 38.02 7.88
C SER A 293 5.35 37.95 7.62
N CYS A 294 4.91 37.14 6.65
CA CYS A 294 3.50 36.99 6.26
C CYS A 294 2.73 35.96 7.11
N VAL A 295 3.34 35.43 8.16
CA VAL A 295 2.75 34.44 9.07
C VAL A 295 1.37 34.81 9.59
N LYS A 296 1.16 36.09 9.96
CA LYS A 296 -0.15 36.55 10.45
C LYS A 296 -1.24 36.40 9.38
N SER A 297 -0.91 36.67 8.12
CA SER A 297 -1.85 36.53 7.00
C SER A 297 -2.21 35.07 6.75
N VAL A 298 -1.26 34.13 6.91
CA VAL A 298 -1.52 32.70 6.82
C VAL A 298 -2.49 32.24 7.90
N SER A 299 -2.26 32.65 9.15
CA SER A 299 -3.19 32.34 10.24
C SER A 299 -4.61 32.80 9.92
N VAL A 300 -4.77 34.00 9.37
CA VAL A 300 -6.09 34.50 8.94
C VAL A 300 -6.64 33.69 7.77
N ALA A 301 -5.83 33.34 6.78
CA ALA A 301 -6.26 32.54 5.62
C ALA A 301 -6.75 31.14 6.04
N LEU A 302 -6.03 30.46 6.94
CA LEU A 302 -6.40 29.13 7.45
C LEU A 302 -7.70 29.13 8.28
N THR A 303 -8.08 30.27 8.86
CA THR A 303 -9.38 30.40 9.56
C THR A 303 -10.58 30.57 8.62
N LYS A 304 -10.36 30.79 7.32
CA LYS A 304 -11.48 30.89 6.35
C LYS A 304 -12.12 29.53 6.10
N HIS A 305 -13.44 29.52 5.97
CA HIS A 305 -14.22 28.32 5.72
C HIS A 305 -13.71 27.56 4.49
N GLY A 306 -13.49 26.25 4.64
CA GLY A 306 -13.03 25.36 3.56
C GLY A 306 -11.53 25.41 3.23
N VAL A 307 -10.78 26.44 3.65
CA VAL A 307 -9.34 26.53 3.36
C VAL A 307 -8.56 25.45 4.10
N HIS A 308 -8.82 25.27 5.40
CA HIS A 308 -8.13 24.27 6.22
C HIS A 308 -8.32 22.85 5.65
N SER A 309 -9.57 22.44 5.40
CA SER A 309 -9.89 21.10 4.90
C SER A 309 -9.41 20.83 3.47
N ARG A 310 -9.20 21.89 2.67
CA ARG A 310 -8.59 21.81 1.34
C ARG A 310 -7.09 21.60 1.40
N LEU A 311 -6.39 22.36 2.25
CA LEU A 311 -4.92 22.30 2.34
C LEU A 311 -4.41 21.13 3.20
N ILE A 312 -5.19 20.73 4.20
CA ILE A 312 -4.82 19.68 5.15
C ILE A 312 -5.74 18.49 4.87
N VAL A 313 -5.27 17.61 4.02
CA VAL A 313 -6.03 16.44 3.59
C VAL A 313 -5.74 15.20 4.42
N SER A 314 -4.62 15.20 5.16
CA SER A 314 -4.17 14.09 6.00
C SER A 314 -3.52 14.57 7.31
N HIS A 315 -3.35 13.67 8.28
CA HIS A 315 -2.54 13.94 9.47
C HIS A 315 -1.09 14.28 9.14
N TYR A 316 -0.51 13.76 8.06
CA TYR A 316 0.87 14.10 7.67
C TYR A 316 1.02 15.58 7.30
N ASP A 317 0.04 16.16 6.58
CA ASP A 317 0.03 17.58 6.26
C ASP A 317 -0.02 18.43 7.54
N LEU A 318 -0.89 18.03 8.47
CA LEU A 318 -1.03 18.68 9.77
C LEU A 318 0.29 18.62 10.55
N LEU A 319 0.89 17.43 10.63
CA LEU A 319 2.16 17.21 11.34
C LEU A 319 3.28 18.03 10.73
N LEU A 320 3.41 18.02 9.39
CA LEU A 320 4.45 18.74 8.68
C LEU A 320 4.33 20.25 8.89
N LEU A 321 3.12 20.81 8.74
CA LEU A 321 2.89 22.24 8.94
C LEU A 321 3.11 22.66 10.39
N ALA A 322 2.57 21.91 11.38
CA ALA A 322 2.72 22.27 12.78
C ALA A 322 4.13 22.04 13.34
N ALA A 323 4.90 21.10 12.77
CA ALA A 323 6.31 20.92 13.11
C ALA A 323 7.19 22.02 12.49
N THR A 324 6.93 22.38 11.23
CA THR A 324 7.69 23.43 10.51
C THR A 324 7.36 24.83 11.07
N PHE A 325 6.10 25.05 11.44
CA PHE A 325 5.58 26.35 11.88
C PHE A 325 4.83 26.25 13.21
N PRO A 326 5.54 26.16 14.36
CA PRO A 326 4.91 25.96 15.67
C PRO A 326 3.88 27.02 16.06
N PHE A 327 4.00 28.26 15.57
CA PHE A 327 3.05 29.34 15.82
C PHE A 327 1.68 29.12 15.15
N LEU A 328 1.58 28.26 14.13
CA LEU A 328 0.30 27.92 13.50
C LEU A 328 -0.49 26.89 14.30
N LYS A 329 0.12 26.21 15.28
CA LYS A 329 -0.52 25.14 16.05
C LYS A 329 -1.94 25.49 16.54
N PRO A 330 -2.20 26.66 17.17
CA PRO A 330 -3.54 27.01 17.64
C PRO A 330 -4.58 27.14 16.52
N VAL A 331 -4.16 27.58 15.33
CA VAL A 331 -5.06 27.74 14.17
C VAL A 331 -5.29 26.41 13.47
N LEU A 332 -4.29 25.54 13.44
CA LEU A 332 -4.37 24.23 12.81
C LEU A 332 -5.24 23.25 13.62
N ILE A 333 -5.16 23.29 14.95
CA ILE A 333 -5.89 22.37 15.83
C ILE A 333 -7.38 22.74 15.96
N LYS A 334 -7.72 24.02 15.90
CA LYS A 334 -9.09 24.49 16.18
C LYS A 334 -10.15 23.88 15.24
N PRO A 335 -9.98 23.86 13.90
CA PRO A 335 -10.94 23.19 13.02
C PRO A 335 -11.03 21.69 13.27
N LEU A 336 -9.90 21.03 13.58
CA LEU A 336 -9.87 19.61 13.90
C LEU A 336 -10.72 19.28 15.14
N LEU A 337 -10.75 20.15 16.15
CA LEU A 337 -11.55 19.97 17.37
C LEU A 337 -13.01 20.39 17.22
N SER A 338 -13.34 21.23 16.23
CA SER A 338 -14.67 21.86 16.10
C SER A 338 -15.54 21.21 15.03
N ASP A 339 -14.95 20.46 14.09
CA ASP A 339 -15.64 19.87 12.94
C ASP A 339 -15.33 18.37 12.86
N SER A 340 -16.35 17.53 13.08
CA SER A 340 -16.20 16.07 13.07
C SER A 340 -15.83 15.52 11.69
N GLY A 341 -16.24 16.16 10.60
CA GLY A 341 -15.85 15.76 9.25
C GLY A 341 -14.37 15.99 8.99
N ILE A 342 -13.83 17.13 9.46
CA ILE A 342 -12.38 17.40 9.43
C ILE A 342 -11.63 16.42 10.33
N TYR A 343 -12.15 16.16 11.54
CA TYR A 343 -11.57 15.19 12.46
C TYR A 343 -11.42 13.81 11.81
N GLN A 344 -12.51 13.26 11.26
CA GLN A 344 -12.51 11.95 10.62
C GLN A 344 -11.59 11.89 9.40
N LYS A 345 -11.57 12.96 8.60
CA LYS A 345 -10.70 13.04 7.42
C LYS A 345 -9.22 13.01 7.79
N ILE A 346 -8.82 13.78 8.82
CA ILE A 346 -7.41 13.91 9.21
C ILE A 346 -6.97 12.73 10.08
N ILE A 347 -7.79 12.35 11.07
CA ILE A 347 -7.54 11.26 12.00
C ILE A 347 -8.15 9.98 11.42
N GLY A 348 -7.47 9.39 10.44
CA GLY A 348 -7.94 8.17 9.79
C GLY A 348 -7.82 6.90 10.65
N CYS A 349 -6.87 6.85 11.59
CA CYS A 349 -6.56 5.68 12.42
C CYS A 349 -5.94 6.08 13.77
N THR A 350 -5.79 5.11 14.68
CA THR A 350 -5.19 5.34 16.01
C THR A 350 -3.76 5.90 15.92
N ILE A 351 -2.94 5.46 14.97
CA ILE A 351 -1.57 5.98 14.79
C ILE A 351 -1.59 7.47 14.49
N ALA A 352 -2.50 7.92 13.62
CA ALA A 352 -2.67 9.34 13.30
C ALA A 352 -3.04 10.15 14.55
N LEU A 353 -4.02 9.67 15.33
CA LEU A 353 -4.43 10.31 16.59
C LEU A 353 -3.24 10.46 17.55
N ARG A 354 -2.50 9.37 17.78
CA ARG A 354 -1.35 9.35 18.69
C ARG A 354 -0.24 10.32 18.24
N GLN A 355 0.02 10.40 16.94
CA GLN A 355 1.01 11.35 16.41
C GLN A 355 0.55 12.81 16.56
N VAL A 356 -0.73 13.09 16.30
CA VAL A 356 -1.29 14.43 16.49
C VAL A 356 -1.24 14.82 17.97
N VAL A 357 -1.59 13.92 18.88
CA VAL A 357 -1.49 14.18 20.34
C VAL A 357 -0.05 14.48 20.78
N LYS A 358 0.94 13.76 20.25
CA LYS A 358 2.36 14.09 20.51
C LYS A 358 2.73 15.49 20.04
N LEU A 359 2.11 15.99 18.97
CA LEU A 359 2.38 17.32 18.44
C LEU A 359 1.58 18.42 19.17
N PHE A 360 0.41 18.08 19.71
CA PHE A 360 -0.53 18.95 20.42
C PHE A 360 -0.84 18.42 21.84
N PRO A 361 0.17 18.35 22.73
CA PRO A 361 -0.01 17.77 24.06
C PRO A 361 -1.03 18.51 24.92
N ASP A 362 -1.17 19.83 24.72
CA ASP A 362 -2.12 20.68 25.45
C ASP A 362 -3.59 20.41 25.08
N TYR A 363 -3.85 19.70 23.97
CA TYR A 363 -5.19 19.36 23.47
C TYR A 363 -5.48 17.85 23.54
N ARG A 364 -4.70 17.12 24.36
CA ARG A 364 -4.77 15.65 24.44
C ARG A 364 -6.18 15.17 24.75
N ASP A 365 -6.81 15.75 25.77
CA ASP A 365 -8.13 15.31 26.23
C ASP A 365 -9.22 15.67 25.22
N GLU A 366 -9.13 16.84 24.59
CA GLU A 366 -10.06 17.26 23.53
C GLU A 366 -9.92 16.42 22.26
N LEU A 367 -8.72 15.93 21.95
CA LEU A 367 -8.46 15.09 20.78
C LEU A 367 -9.00 13.67 20.92
N ILE A 368 -8.99 13.10 22.12
CA ILE A 368 -9.55 11.75 22.36
C ILE A 368 -11.06 11.78 22.59
N ARG A 369 -11.59 12.93 23.05
CA ARG A 369 -13.01 13.08 23.37
C ARG A 369 -13.98 12.62 22.28
N PRO A 370 -13.79 12.91 20.98
CA PRO A 370 -14.67 12.38 19.92
C PRO A 370 -14.72 10.85 19.89
N VAL A 371 -13.63 10.16 20.24
CA VAL A 371 -13.55 8.69 20.30
C VAL A 371 -14.28 8.15 21.53
N ILE A 372 -14.23 8.87 22.65
CA ILE A 372 -14.88 8.46 23.90
C ILE A 372 -16.39 8.72 23.87
N ASP A 373 -16.79 9.90 23.37
CA ASP A 373 -18.17 10.37 23.41
C ASP A 373 -19.03 9.79 22.26
N ASN A 374 -18.41 9.19 21.23
CA ASN A 374 -19.11 8.63 20.08
C ASN A 374 -18.66 7.18 19.78
N HIS A 375 -19.57 6.24 19.96
CA HIS A 375 -19.33 4.82 19.74
C HIS A 375 -18.99 4.46 18.28
N GLU A 376 -19.59 5.14 17.28
CA GLU A 376 -19.24 4.90 15.88
C GLU A 376 -17.79 5.31 15.61
N GLU A 377 -17.33 6.40 16.22
CA GLU A 377 -15.97 6.89 16.10
C GLU A 377 -14.97 5.97 16.83
N TYR A 378 -15.35 5.45 17.99
CA TYR A 378 -14.63 4.39 18.70
C TYR A 378 -14.41 3.17 17.79
N GLN A 379 -15.48 2.64 17.19
CA GLN A 379 -15.41 1.49 16.29
C GLN A 379 -14.59 1.79 15.02
N ARG A 380 -14.74 2.99 14.46
CA ARG A 380 -14.02 3.43 13.26
C ARG A 380 -12.51 3.49 13.49
N LEU A 381 -12.08 4.04 14.63
CA LEU A 381 -10.67 4.27 14.90
C LEU A 381 -9.98 3.07 15.51
N ILE A 382 -10.63 2.36 16.43
CA ILE A 382 -10.07 1.26 17.19
C ILE A 382 -10.59 -0.03 16.56
N THR A 383 -9.80 -0.63 15.70
CA THR A 383 -10.19 -1.82 14.92
C THR A 383 -9.67 -3.13 15.50
N ALA A 384 -8.67 -3.06 16.39
CA ALA A 384 -8.05 -4.23 17.02
C ALA A 384 -7.56 -3.94 18.46
N GLY A 385 -7.38 -4.98 19.25
CA GLY A 385 -6.98 -4.89 20.66
C GLY A 385 -5.63 -4.22 20.90
N TYR A 386 -4.64 -4.41 20.02
CA TYR A 386 -3.35 -3.71 20.13
C TYR A 386 -3.49 -2.19 19.93
N GLU A 387 -4.47 -1.74 19.13
CA GLU A 387 -4.75 -0.32 18.92
C GLU A 387 -5.41 0.30 20.14
N LEU A 388 -6.37 -0.42 20.74
CA LEU A 388 -6.96 -0.07 22.04
C LEU A 388 -5.85 0.08 23.07
N ASN A 389 -4.99 -0.93 23.24
CA ASN A 389 -3.89 -0.89 24.20
C ASN A 389 -2.96 0.32 23.96
N GLY A 390 -2.63 0.59 22.69
CA GLY A 390 -1.82 1.75 22.31
C GLY A 390 -2.45 3.09 22.70
N LEU A 391 -3.76 3.24 22.56
CA LEU A 391 -4.48 4.44 23.00
C LEU A 391 -4.59 4.51 24.52
N VAL A 392 -4.89 3.41 25.20
CA VAL A 392 -5.03 3.39 26.67
C VAL A 392 -3.71 3.81 27.35
N ILE A 393 -2.55 3.38 26.82
CA ILE A 393 -1.22 3.86 27.22
C ILE A 393 -1.05 5.37 26.96
N ASP A 394 -1.48 5.82 25.77
CA ASP A 394 -1.40 7.21 25.34
C ASP A 394 -2.49 8.10 25.95
N PHE A 395 -3.46 7.59 26.72
CA PHE A 395 -4.56 8.32 27.36
C PHE A 395 -4.99 7.66 28.69
N PRO A 396 -4.13 7.68 29.72
CA PRO A 396 -4.36 6.92 30.95
C PRO A 396 -5.57 7.40 31.76
N GLN A 397 -6.02 8.65 31.59
CA GLN A 397 -7.20 9.16 32.31
C GLN A 397 -8.52 8.66 31.69
N GLN A 398 -8.49 8.27 30.43
CA GLN A 398 -9.62 7.78 29.64
C GLN A 398 -9.54 6.26 29.43
N ALA A 399 -8.48 5.64 29.95
CA ALA A 399 -8.23 4.20 29.93
C ALA A 399 -9.44 3.41 30.43
N GLU A 400 -10.01 3.84 31.54
CA GLU A 400 -11.19 3.20 32.14
C GLU A 400 -12.35 3.18 31.15
N THR A 401 -12.78 4.33 30.65
CA THR A 401 -13.90 4.41 29.72
C THR A 401 -13.67 3.58 28.44
N MET A 402 -12.46 3.61 27.88
CA MET A 402 -12.14 2.85 26.67
C MET A 402 -12.14 1.33 26.90
N ILE A 403 -11.63 0.88 28.05
CA ILE A 403 -11.62 -0.54 28.41
C ILE A 403 -13.03 -0.99 28.78
N SER A 404 -13.76 -0.25 29.60
CA SER A 404 -15.15 -0.57 29.94
C SER A 404 -16.01 -0.68 28.67
N THR A 405 -15.87 0.21 27.70
CA THR A 405 -16.58 0.11 26.41
C THR A 405 -16.32 -1.22 25.68
N CYS A 406 -15.10 -1.75 25.75
CA CYS A 406 -14.74 -3.04 25.18
C CYS A 406 -15.32 -4.21 25.99
N PHE A 407 -15.32 -4.13 27.33
CA PHE A 407 -15.75 -5.22 28.21
C PHE A 407 -17.26 -5.25 28.50
N ASP A 408 -17.95 -4.12 28.38
CA ASP A 408 -19.38 -4.01 28.67
C ASP A 408 -20.26 -4.48 27.50
N ASP A 409 -19.72 -4.59 26.28
CA ASP A 409 -20.38 -5.15 25.11
C ASP A 409 -19.61 -6.35 24.55
N ILE A 410 -20.24 -7.53 24.61
CA ILE A 410 -19.67 -8.78 24.08
C ILE A 410 -19.28 -8.69 22.61
N LYS A 411 -19.99 -7.90 21.80
CA LYS A 411 -19.66 -7.72 20.38
C LYS A 411 -18.38 -6.91 20.21
N GLU A 412 -18.19 -5.87 21.02
CA GLU A 412 -16.95 -5.09 21.02
C GLU A 412 -15.78 -5.91 21.56
N PHE A 413 -16.01 -6.69 22.61
CA PHE A 413 -15.02 -7.63 23.13
C PHE A 413 -14.55 -8.60 22.04
N GLN A 414 -15.49 -9.25 21.33
CA GLN A 414 -15.17 -10.15 20.23
C GLN A 414 -14.46 -9.44 19.07
N ARG A 415 -14.89 -8.21 18.75
CA ARG A 415 -14.33 -7.39 17.67
C ARG A 415 -12.90 -6.94 17.95
N LEU A 416 -12.56 -6.67 19.21
CA LEU A 416 -11.24 -6.14 19.58
C LEU A 416 -10.28 -7.23 20.07
N ILE A 417 -10.78 -8.21 20.82
CA ILE A 417 -9.98 -9.27 21.44
C ILE A 417 -10.12 -10.54 20.63
N HIS A 418 -9.25 -10.69 19.63
CA HIS A 418 -9.24 -11.87 18.75
C HIS A 418 -8.45 -13.03 19.34
N SER A 419 -7.46 -12.72 20.19
CA SER A 419 -6.53 -13.70 20.75
C SER A 419 -6.19 -13.40 22.21
N VAL A 420 -5.61 -14.40 22.90
CA VAL A 420 -5.04 -14.23 24.24
C VAL A 420 -3.92 -13.19 24.26
N MET A 421 -3.20 -12.99 23.15
CA MET A 421 -2.16 -11.96 23.09
C MET A 421 -2.75 -10.56 23.22
N ASP A 422 -3.85 -10.26 22.53
CA ASP A 422 -4.55 -8.96 22.65
C ASP A 422 -4.97 -8.70 24.10
N LEU A 423 -5.52 -9.73 24.73
CA LEU A 423 -5.96 -9.70 26.12
C LEU A 423 -4.79 -9.53 27.10
N THR A 424 -3.71 -10.27 26.89
CA THR A 424 -2.48 -10.22 27.69
C THR A 424 -1.87 -8.83 27.65
N MET A 425 -1.74 -8.25 26.46
CA MET A 425 -1.20 -6.90 26.27
C MET A 425 -2.01 -5.85 27.03
N LEU A 426 -3.34 -5.97 27.03
CA LEU A 426 -4.22 -5.06 27.75
C LEU A 426 -4.11 -5.25 29.28
N LEU A 427 -4.12 -6.50 29.76
CA LEU A 427 -4.10 -6.82 31.19
C LEU A 427 -2.73 -6.62 31.85
N ILE A 428 -1.61 -6.68 31.11
CA ILE A 428 -0.29 -6.33 31.63
C ILE A 428 -0.29 -4.87 32.12
N SER A 429 -0.90 -3.97 31.37
CA SER A 429 -0.94 -2.55 31.71
C SER A 429 -2.10 -2.19 32.64
N TYR A 430 -3.20 -2.98 32.63
CA TYR A 430 -4.43 -2.66 33.35
C TYR A 430 -5.05 -3.88 34.04
N SER A 431 -4.28 -4.52 34.92
CA SER A 431 -4.71 -5.74 35.63
C SER A 431 -5.96 -5.56 36.51
N GLN A 432 -6.34 -4.33 36.87
CA GLN A 432 -7.57 -4.07 37.63
C GLN A 432 -8.87 -4.49 36.90
N TYR A 433 -8.84 -4.64 35.56
CA TYR A 433 -10.01 -5.08 34.78
C TYR A 433 -10.12 -6.60 34.65
N MET A 434 -9.25 -7.37 35.32
CA MET A 434 -9.35 -8.84 35.36
C MET A 434 -10.74 -9.31 35.84
N GLY A 435 -11.35 -8.59 36.78
CA GLY A 435 -12.70 -8.88 37.24
C GLY A 435 -13.75 -8.78 36.12
N LEU A 436 -13.64 -7.81 35.22
CA LEU A 436 -14.54 -7.68 34.07
C LEU A 436 -14.34 -8.83 33.08
N LEU A 437 -13.08 -9.22 32.82
CA LEU A 437 -12.79 -10.40 32.00
C LEU A 437 -13.47 -11.65 32.57
N ILE A 438 -13.31 -11.89 33.86
CA ILE A 438 -13.90 -13.06 34.54
C ILE A 438 -15.42 -13.04 34.39
N ASN A 439 -16.06 -11.88 34.54
CA ASN A 439 -17.50 -11.74 34.34
C ASN A 439 -17.91 -12.09 32.91
N ILE A 440 -17.24 -11.54 31.89
CA ILE A 440 -17.51 -11.86 30.48
C ILE A 440 -17.39 -13.36 30.20
N LEU A 441 -16.30 -13.98 30.66
CA LEU A 441 -16.03 -15.41 30.43
C LEU A 441 -17.01 -16.30 31.19
N SER A 442 -17.45 -15.88 32.38
CA SER A 442 -18.46 -16.58 33.16
C SER A 442 -19.83 -16.51 32.48
N ASP A 443 -20.19 -15.34 31.93
CA ASP A 443 -21.49 -15.12 31.28
C ASP A 443 -21.54 -15.68 29.85
N ASN A 444 -20.38 -15.83 29.19
CA ASN A 444 -20.25 -16.29 27.81
C ASN A 444 -19.21 -17.43 27.70
N PRO A 445 -19.57 -18.67 28.08
CA PRO A 445 -18.69 -19.84 28.02
C PRO A 445 -17.98 -20.05 26.68
N ASP A 446 -18.65 -19.78 25.56
CA ASP A 446 -18.09 -19.96 24.21
C ASP A 446 -16.86 -19.06 23.98
N GLU A 447 -16.78 -17.90 24.64
CA GLU A 447 -15.63 -17.01 24.56
C GLU A 447 -14.39 -17.59 25.24
N PHE A 448 -14.59 -18.35 26.32
CA PHE A 448 -13.50 -19.08 26.96
C PHE A 448 -12.87 -20.06 25.97
N SER A 449 -13.69 -20.83 25.27
CA SER A 449 -13.23 -21.76 24.24
C SER A 449 -12.58 -21.05 23.05
N ARG A 450 -13.12 -19.89 22.65
CA ARG A 450 -12.59 -19.07 21.55
C ARG A 450 -11.22 -18.51 21.86
N LEU A 451 -11.02 -17.99 23.08
CA LEU A 451 -9.78 -17.33 23.45
C LEU A 451 -8.67 -18.34 23.79
N PHE A 452 -8.97 -19.35 24.60
CA PHE A 452 -7.95 -20.28 25.09
C PHE A 452 -7.88 -21.50 24.18
N HIS A 453 -6.90 -21.58 23.29
CA HIS A 453 -6.74 -22.77 22.44
C HIS A 453 -5.92 -23.86 23.13
N SER A 454 -5.07 -23.47 24.08
CA SER A 454 -4.20 -24.33 24.86
C SER A 454 -4.14 -23.92 26.33
N PHE A 455 -3.67 -24.81 27.21
CA PHE A 455 -3.43 -24.44 28.60
C PHE A 455 -2.37 -23.35 28.75
N ASN A 456 -1.43 -23.22 27.81
CA ASN A 456 -0.42 -22.16 27.86
C ASN A 456 -1.08 -20.78 27.74
N ASP A 457 -2.07 -20.65 26.86
CA ASP A 457 -2.84 -19.41 26.70
C ASP A 457 -3.53 -19.03 28.03
N LEU A 458 -4.19 -19.99 28.66
CA LEU A 458 -4.84 -19.79 29.97
C LEU A 458 -3.80 -19.46 31.05
N ASN A 459 -2.66 -20.16 31.05
CA ASN A 459 -1.58 -19.96 32.00
C ASN A 459 -0.93 -18.58 31.88
N ASP A 460 -0.84 -18.03 30.67
CA ASP A 460 -0.32 -16.68 30.45
C ASP A 460 -1.23 -15.62 31.09
N ILE A 461 -2.56 -15.80 31.02
CA ILE A 461 -3.51 -14.95 31.76
C ILE A 461 -3.42 -15.20 33.28
N ILE A 462 -3.31 -16.46 33.72
CA ILE A 462 -3.19 -16.80 35.15
C ILE A 462 -1.97 -16.14 35.79
N LYS A 463 -0.85 -16.03 35.08
CA LYS A 463 0.36 -15.34 35.59
C LYS A 463 0.12 -13.86 35.88
N LEU A 464 -0.87 -13.24 35.23
CA LEU A 464 -1.27 -11.85 35.46
C LEU A 464 -2.33 -11.70 36.57
N CYS A 465 -2.99 -12.80 36.95
CA CYS A 465 -4.07 -12.82 37.92
C CYS A 465 -3.56 -12.77 39.37
N ARG A 466 -4.34 -12.16 40.24
CA ARG A 466 -4.27 -12.42 41.69
C ARG A 466 -4.75 -13.85 41.97
N PRO A 467 -4.34 -14.49 43.08
CA PRO A 467 -4.72 -15.87 43.36
C PRO A 467 -6.22 -16.14 43.30
N HIS A 468 -7.07 -15.24 43.81
CA HIS A 468 -8.53 -15.40 43.75
C HIS A 468 -9.11 -15.30 42.33
N GLU A 469 -8.58 -14.43 41.47
CA GLU A 469 -8.98 -14.30 40.05
C GLU A 469 -8.60 -15.56 39.27
N ALA A 470 -7.40 -16.10 39.52
CA ALA A 470 -6.96 -17.36 38.92
C ALA A 470 -7.88 -18.53 39.33
N LYS A 471 -8.34 -18.56 40.59
CA LYS A 471 -9.34 -19.54 41.04
C LYS A 471 -10.65 -19.40 40.27
N CYS A 472 -11.15 -18.18 40.07
CA CYS A 472 -12.37 -17.95 39.28
C CYS A 472 -12.24 -18.44 37.84
N LEU A 473 -11.10 -18.21 37.18
CA LEU A 473 -10.86 -18.73 35.82
C LEU A 473 -10.87 -20.27 35.77
N PHE A 474 -10.35 -20.94 36.80
CA PHE A 474 -10.46 -22.39 36.89
C PHE A 474 -11.86 -22.88 37.23
N GLU A 475 -12.63 -22.16 38.05
CA GLU A 475 -14.04 -22.50 38.26
C GLU A 475 -14.83 -22.41 36.94
N ILE A 476 -14.52 -21.43 36.08
CA ILE A 476 -15.06 -21.37 34.71
C ILE A 476 -14.59 -22.57 33.88
N LEU A 477 -13.29 -22.90 33.91
CA LEU A 477 -12.76 -24.10 33.22
C LEU A 477 -13.51 -25.39 33.62
N PHE A 478 -13.85 -25.54 34.90
CA PHE A 478 -14.57 -26.70 35.41
C PHE A 478 -16.08 -26.66 35.12
N SER A 479 -16.67 -25.48 34.95
CA SER A 479 -18.10 -25.33 34.68
C SER A 479 -18.46 -25.61 33.22
N ILE A 480 -17.51 -25.43 32.28
CA ILE A 480 -17.74 -25.64 30.85
C ILE A 480 -17.46 -27.11 30.48
N PRO A 481 -18.47 -27.87 30.00
CA PRO A 481 -18.30 -29.28 29.66
C PRO A 481 -17.22 -29.49 28.60
N GLY A 482 -16.28 -30.40 28.87
CA GLY A 482 -15.22 -30.79 27.92
C GLY A 482 -14.01 -29.87 27.85
N GLU A 483 -14.09 -28.64 28.37
CA GLU A 483 -12.99 -27.66 28.34
C GLU A 483 -11.79 -28.10 29.16
N PHE A 484 -12.02 -28.68 30.34
CA PHE A 484 -10.97 -29.31 31.14
C PHE A 484 -10.16 -30.30 30.29
N SER A 485 -10.83 -31.23 29.60
CA SER A 485 -10.16 -32.23 28.79
C SER A 485 -9.50 -31.67 27.53
N ARG A 486 -10.03 -30.58 26.99
CA ARG A 486 -9.48 -29.92 25.81
C ARG A 486 -8.15 -29.22 26.13
N LEU A 487 -8.10 -28.51 27.26
CA LEU A 487 -6.95 -27.67 27.62
C LEU A 487 -5.91 -28.44 28.44
N VAL A 488 -6.35 -29.23 29.42
CA VAL A 488 -5.46 -29.87 30.38
C VAL A 488 -4.96 -31.19 29.82
N LYS A 489 -3.82 -31.15 29.13
CA LYS A 489 -3.18 -32.32 28.47
C LYS A 489 -1.80 -32.68 29.01
N SER A 490 -1.33 -32.02 30.06
CA SER A 490 0.01 -32.25 30.62
C SER A 490 0.01 -32.24 32.15
N LEU A 491 1.00 -32.91 32.74
CA LEU A 491 1.22 -32.89 34.19
C LEU A 491 1.53 -31.49 34.71
N MET A 492 2.24 -30.66 33.94
CA MET A 492 2.51 -29.27 34.29
C MET A 492 1.23 -28.44 34.43
N SER A 493 0.24 -28.69 33.56
CA SER A 493 -1.07 -28.05 33.64
C SER A 493 -1.79 -28.43 34.94
N LEU A 494 -1.81 -29.72 35.28
CA LEU A 494 -2.39 -30.21 36.53
C LEU A 494 -1.69 -29.64 37.75
N HIS A 495 -0.37 -29.65 37.77
CA HIS A 495 0.41 -29.11 38.88
C HIS A 495 0.05 -27.65 39.13
N THR A 496 -0.09 -26.85 38.07
CA THR A 496 -0.51 -25.45 38.16
C THR A 496 -1.92 -25.31 38.77
N ILE A 497 -2.88 -26.12 38.31
CA ILE A 497 -4.25 -26.15 38.84
C ILE A 497 -4.25 -26.52 40.33
N ILE A 498 -3.63 -27.64 40.70
CA ILE A 498 -3.62 -28.16 42.08
C ILE A 498 -2.88 -27.23 43.03
N ARG A 499 -1.80 -26.58 42.57
CA ARG A 499 -1.08 -25.58 43.36
C ARG A 499 -1.96 -24.37 43.70
N LEU A 500 -2.82 -23.95 42.77
CA LEU A 500 -3.70 -22.80 42.95
C LEU A 500 -5.03 -23.16 43.62
N MET A 501 -5.53 -24.38 43.43
CA MET A 501 -6.79 -24.90 43.99
C MET A 501 -6.62 -26.27 44.65
N PRO A 502 -5.86 -26.37 45.75
CA PRO A 502 -5.66 -27.64 46.44
C PRO A 502 -6.98 -28.25 46.94
N GLU A 503 -7.99 -27.43 47.24
CA GLU A 503 -9.32 -27.87 47.67
C GLU A 503 -10.12 -28.59 46.58
N LYS A 504 -9.79 -28.40 45.30
CA LYS A 504 -10.43 -29.08 44.16
C LYS A 504 -9.68 -30.33 43.70
N ARG A 505 -8.65 -30.77 44.44
CA ARG A 505 -7.81 -31.91 44.05
C ARG A 505 -8.60 -33.18 43.73
N GLU A 506 -9.59 -33.51 44.56
CA GLU A 506 -10.42 -34.70 44.33
C GLU A 506 -11.28 -34.57 43.05
N LEU A 507 -11.83 -33.39 42.78
CA LEU A 507 -12.57 -33.11 41.55
C LEU A 507 -11.66 -33.28 40.32
N VAL A 508 -10.48 -32.66 40.34
CA VAL A 508 -9.50 -32.73 39.24
C VAL A 508 -9.04 -34.18 39.02
N ALA A 509 -8.79 -34.93 40.09
CA ALA A 509 -8.43 -36.35 39.99
C ALA A 509 -9.55 -37.16 39.32
N ASN A 510 -10.81 -36.98 39.72
CA ASN A 510 -11.93 -37.66 39.08
C ASN A 510 -12.06 -37.26 37.59
N LEU A 511 -11.92 -35.97 37.25
CA LEU A 511 -11.99 -35.50 35.85
C LEU A 511 -10.89 -36.10 34.96
N VAL A 512 -9.66 -36.25 35.47
CA VAL A 512 -8.55 -36.89 34.75
C VAL A 512 -8.81 -38.39 34.56
N ILE A 513 -9.35 -39.06 35.59
CA ILE A 513 -9.58 -40.51 35.55
C ILE A 513 -10.79 -40.87 34.68
N GLU A 514 -11.85 -40.08 34.73
CA GLU A 514 -13.07 -40.30 33.96
C GLU A 514 -12.89 -39.97 32.47
N ASN A 515 -11.91 -39.14 32.13
CA ASN A 515 -11.57 -38.81 30.75
C ASN A 515 -10.30 -39.54 30.29
N MET A 516 -10.49 -40.69 29.64
CA MET A 516 -9.38 -41.53 29.15
C MET A 516 -8.40 -40.81 28.23
N ASP A 517 -8.87 -39.89 27.38
CA ASP A 517 -7.99 -39.17 26.46
C ASP A 517 -7.03 -38.25 27.23
N VAL A 518 -7.52 -37.61 28.30
CA VAL A 518 -6.69 -36.79 29.20
C VAL A 518 -5.68 -37.65 29.94
N PHE A 519 -6.14 -38.78 30.50
CA PHE A 519 -5.29 -39.72 31.21
C PHE A 519 -4.14 -40.22 30.35
N GLU A 520 -4.44 -40.64 29.11
CA GLU A 520 -3.43 -41.14 28.15
C GLU A 520 -2.45 -40.06 27.71
N CYS A 521 -2.91 -38.81 27.51
CA CYS A 521 -2.03 -37.69 27.20
C CYS A 521 -1.03 -37.40 28.34
N MET A 522 -1.44 -37.63 29.59
CA MET A 522 -0.62 -37.35 30.77
C MET A 522 0.28 -38.52 31.16
N VAL A 523 -0.18 -39.75 30.99
CA VAL A 523 0.48 -40.95 31.49
C VAL A 523 1.09 -41.73 30.32
N VAL A 524 2.20 -41.20 29.79
CA VAL A 524 2.97 -41.87 28.71
C VAL A 524 4.16 -42.70 29.24
N SER A 525 4.39 -42.69 30.56
CA SER A 525 5.42 -43.50 31.23
C SER A 525 5.05 -43.76 32.69
N LEU A 526 5.70 -44.73 33.33
CA LEU A 526 5.51 -44.96 34.77
C LEU A 526 5.96 -43.79 35.64
N THR A 527 6.98 -43.04 35.21
CA THR A 527 7.39 -41.81 35.89
C THR A 527 6.26 -40.79 35.89
N HIS A 528 5.56 -40.63 34.76
CA HIS A 528 4.40 -39.75 34.70
C HIS A 528 3.22 -40.24 35.56
N LEU A 529 2.99 -41.56 35.64
CA LEU A 529 1.99 -42.11 36.57
C LEU A 529 2.36 -41.81 38.03
N GLN A 530 3.63 -41.95 38.39
CA GLN A 530 4.12 -41.61 39.73
C GLN A 530 3.95 -40.13 40.03
N GLU A 531 4.34 -39.24 39.11
CA GLU A 531 4.14 -37.80 39.24
C GLU A 531 2.65 -37.45 39.40
N LEU A 532 1.78 -38.09 38.61
CA LEU A 532 0.33 -37.92 38.72
C LEU A 532 -0.18 -38.35 40.10
N VAL A 533 0.30 -39.49 40.61
CA VAL A 533 -0.02 -39.94 41.97
C VAL A 533 0.51 -38.95 43.01
N ILE A 534 1.73 -38.42 42.86
CA ILE A 534 2.30 -37.41 43.77
C ILE A 534 1.46 -36.12 43.76
N ILE A 535 1.03 -35.64 42.59
CA ILE A 535 0.17 -34.45 42.45
C ILE A 535 -1.17 -34.64 43.18
N PHE A 536 -1.70 -35.87 43.18
CA PHE A 536 -2.97 -36.20 43.83
C PHE A 536 -2.85 -36.67 45.28
N LEU A 537 -1.65 -37.03 45.75
CA LEU A 537 -1.39 -37.28 47.16
C LEU A 537 -1.23 -35.95 47.91
N GLU A 538 -1.66 -35.91 49.17
CA GLU A 538 -1.64 -34.68 49.95
C GLU A 538 -0.21 -34.15 50.19
N PRO A 539 0.03 -32.82 50.10
CA PRO A 539 1.33 -32.20 50.37
C PRO A 539 1.76 -32.27 51.85
N ASP A 540 0.87 -32.74 52.72
CA ASP A 540 1.10 -32.86 54.16
C ASP A 540 1.48 -34.29 54.59
N VAL A 541 1.75 -35.20 53.65
CA VAL A 541 2.47 -36.45 54.00
C VAL A 541 3.89 -36.07 54.44
N PRO A 542 4.24 -36.18 55.74
CA PRO A 542 5.55 -35.76 56.24
C PRO A 542 6.62 -36.66 55.61
N GLY A 543 7.41 -36.13 54.68
CA GLY A 543 8.46 -36.87 53.97
C GLY A 543 8.67 -36.45 52.52
N LEU A 544 7.67 -35.90 51.84
CA LEU A 544 7.77 -35.54 50.41
C LEU A 544 8.53 -34.23 50.14
N ARG A 545 8.50 -33.24 51.05
CA ARG A 545 9.16 -31.93 50.84
C ARG A 545 10.71 -31.97 50.77
N GLY A 546 11.34 -33.09 51.16
CA GLY A 546 12.80 -33.26 51.08
C GLY A 546 13.31 -33.79 49.74
N PHE A 547 12.42 -34.25 48.85
CA PHE A 547 12.80 -34.99 47.64
C PHE A 547 13.06 -34.11 46.41
N GLU A 548 12.48 -32.91 46.33
CA GLU A 548 12.70 -32.00 45.17
C GLU A 548 14.15 -31.51 45.05
N GLN A 549 14.97 -31.59 46.11
CA GLN A 549 16.36 -31.12 46.08
C GLN A 549 17.43 -32.23 45.86
N GLN A 550 17.06 -33.51 45.82
CA GLN A 550 18.03 -34.62 45.67
C GLN A 550 17.99 -35.36 44.32
N GLN A 551 17.16 -34.93 43.36
CA GLN A 551 16.93 -35.66 42.12
C GLN A 551 18.04 -35.63 41.06
N THR A 552 19.22 -35.05 41.29
CA THR A 552 20.13 -34.85 40.18
C THR A 552 20.87 -36.10 39.68
N HIS A 553 21.30 -37.10 40.46
CA HIS A 553 22.37 -38.01 39.97
C HIS A 553 22.25 -39.54 40.23
N SER A 554 21.07 -40.16 40.33
CA SER A 554 21.01 -41.63 40.23
C SER A 554 19.71 -42.19 39.64
N HIS A 555 19.81 -42.83 38.48
CA HIS A 555 18.72 -43.50 37.76
C HIS A 555 18.09 -44.72 38.49
N ASN A 556 18.51 -45.05 39.72
CA ASN A 556 18.16 -46.35 40.34
C ASN A 556 17.54 -46.29 41.75
N THR A 557 17.08 -45.15 42.29
CA THR A 557 16.71 -45.09 43.73
C THR A 557 15.39 -44.42 44.14
N CYS A 558 14.49 -44.01 43.24
CA CYS A 558 13.21 -43.41 43.67
C CYS A 558 11.99 -44.19 43.17
N TRP A 559 11.73 -45.35 43.77
CA TRP A 559 10.58 -46.21 43.47
C TRP A 559 9.73 -46.46 44.73
N TRP A 560 9.30 -45.41 45.43
CA TRP A 560 8.50 -45.55 46.65
C TRP A 560 7.16 -44.81 46.54
N LEU A 561 6.11 -45.53 46.16
CA LEU A 561 4.73 -45.14 46.46
C LEU A 561 4.39 -45.58 47.90
N PRO A 562 3.65 -44.77 48.70
CA PRO A 562 3.22 -45.19 50.03
C PRO A 562 2.47 -46.53 49.97
N ARG A 563 2.79 -47.45 50.89
CA ARG A 563 2.16 -48.80 50.95
C ARG A 563 0.64 -48.78 51.14
N SER A 564 0.06 -47.65 51.54
CA SER A 564 -1.37 -47.43 51.65
C SER A 564 -1.76 -46.19 50.85
N LEU A 565 -2.16 -46.40 49.60
CA LEU A 565 -2.65 -45.32 48.75
C LEU A 565 -4.15 -45.05 49.06
N PRO A 566 -4.60 -43.79 49.07
CA PRO A 566 -6.02 -43.47 49.24
C PRO A 566 -6.91 -44.16 48.18
N LYS A 567 -8.18 -44.39 48.50
CA LYS A 567 -9.16 -45.08 47.61
C LYS A 567 -9.25 -44.48 46.21
N HIS A 568 -9.03 -43.18 46.04
CA HIS A 568 -9.07 -42.53 44.72
C HIS A 568 -7.84 -42.84 43.86
N VAL A 569 -6.69 -43.17 44.46
CA VAL A 569 -5.48 -43.56 43.73
C VAL A 569 -5.65 -44.93 43.06
N TYR A 570 -6.48 -45.83 43.63
CA TYR A 570 -6.90 -47.05 42.94
C TYR A 570 -7.73 -46.78 41.69
N LYS A 571 -8.40 -45.63 41.59
CA LYS A 571 -9.09 -45.30 40.34
C LYS A 571 -8.10 -44.92 39.23
N LEU A 572 -6.87 -44.48 39.54
CA LEU A 572 -5.83 -44.16 38.55
C LEU A 572 -5.28 -45.41 37.85
N ILE A 573 -5.26 -46.57 38.53
CA ILE A 573 -4.76 -47.81 37.93
C ILE A 573 -5.82 -48.48 37.04
N GLN A 574 -7.10 -48.16 37.25
CA GLN A 574 -8.20 -48.81 36.55
C GLN A 574 -8.18 -48.58 35.02
N PRO A 575 -7.90 -47.37 34.51
CA PRO A 575 -7.61 -47.14 33.09
C PRO A 575 -6.57 -48.09 32.51
N ILE A 576 -5.46 -48.29 33.22
CA ILE A 576 -4.32 -49.13 32.82
C ILE A 576 -4.75 -50.60 32.76
N LEU A 577 -5.54 -51.06 33.74
CA LEU A 577 -6.05 -52.43 33.77
C LEU A 577 -7.15 -52.70 32.72
N THR A 578 -7.83 -51.65 32.27
CA THR A 578 -8.95 -51.77 31.32
C THR A 578 -8.48 -51.65 29.87
N LYS A 579 -7.51 -50.74 29.60
CA LYS A 579 -6.99 -50.51 28.25
C LYS A 579 -5.63 -51.18 28.08
N ARG A 580 -5.64 -52.30 27.35
CA ARG A 580 -4.45 -53.11 27.07
C ARG A 580 -3.29 -52.31 26.47
N SER A 581 -3.54 -51.43 25.50
CA SER A 581 -2.45 -50.65 24.87
C SER A 581 -1.72 -49.77 25.87
N LEU A 582 -2.45 -49.18 26.83
CA LEU A 582 -1.86 -48.34 27.87
C LEU A 582 -1.03 -49.16 28.86
N PHE A 583 -1.48 -50.38 29.20
CA PHE A 583 -0.67 -51.33 29.96
C PHE A 583 0.63 -51.68 29.22
N GLU A 584 0.54 -51.94 27.91
CA GLU A 584 1.71 -52.27 27.08
C GLU A 584 2.72 -51.12 26.99
N GLU A 585 2.24 -49.89 26.86
CA GLU A 585 3.08 -48.68 26.81
C GLU A 585 3.75 -48.37 28.16
N LEU A 586 3.05 -48.57 29.27
CA LEU A 586 3.56 -48.23 30.59
C LEU A 586 4.44 -49.32 31.20
N VAL A 587 4.05 -50.58 31.04
CA VAL A 587 4.75 -51.72 31.64
C VAL A 587 5.72 -52.26 30.61
N ILE A 588 6.91 -51.68 30.48
CA ILE A 588 7.87 -52.07 29.43
C ILE A 588 8.63 -53.35 29.83
N SER A 589 8.90 -53.51 31.13
CA SER A 589 9.70 -54.59 31.71
C SER A 589 8.99 -55.31 32.86
N ILE A 590 9.54 -56.44 33.32
CA ILE A 590 9.04 -57.12 34.51
C ILE A 590 9.19 -56.26 35.77
N ASP A 591 10.27 -55.48 35.88
CA ASP A 591 10.49 -54.62 37.04
C ASP A 591 9.40 -53.54 37.15
N ASP A 592 8.91 -53.02 36.02
CA ASP A 592 7.77 -52.10 35.92
C ASP A 592 6.47 -52.76 36.45
N LEU A 593 6.22 -54.01 36.06
CA LEU A 593 5.06 -54.78 36.52
C LEU A 593 5.10 -55.04 38.02
N LEU A 594 6.27 -55.47 38.51
CA LEU A 594 6.49 -55.75 39.94
C LEU A 594 6.36 -54.48 40.76
N PHE A 595 6.88 -53.36 40.26
CA PHE A 595 6.74 -52.05 40.89
C PHE A 595 5.25 -51.64 41.00
N LEU A 596 4.48 -51.75 39.93
CA LEU A 596 3.05 -51.47 39.96
C LEU A 596 2.31 -52.42 40.91
N ALA A 597 2.59 -53.72 40.85
CA ALA A 597 1.95 -54.70 41.71
C ALA A 597 2.25 -54.48 43.20
N ALA A 598 3.49 -54.10 43.54
CA ALA A 598 3.87 -53.75 44.89
C ALA A 598 3.20 -52.45 45.37
N SER A 599 3.05 -51.48 44.48
CA SER A 599 2.43 -50.18 44.77
C SER A 599 0.90 -50.26 44.86
N PHE A 600 0.29 -51.22 44.17
CA PHE A 600 -1.16 -51.41 44.07
C PHE A 600 -1.54 -52.86 44.37
N SER A 601 -1.23 -53.33 45.59
CA SER A 601 -1.35 -54.75 45.97
C SER A 601 -2.74 -55.35 45.73
N ASP A 602 -3.81 -54.57 45.92
CA ASP A 602 -5.18 -55.09 45.78
C ASP A 602 -5.56 -55.41 44.33
N VAL A 603 -4.84 -54.86 43.36
CA VAL A 603 -5.03 -55.14 41.93
C VAL A 603 -3.84 -55.88 41.30
N ALA A 604 -2.81 -56.22 42.09
CA ALA A 604 -1.66 -57.00 41.64
C ALA A 604 -2.09 -58.30 40.94
N SER A 605 -3.12 -58.96 41.48
CA SER A 605 -3.70 -60.16 40.86
C SER A 605 -4.33 -59.88 39.50
N ASN A 606 -4.94 -58.71 39.28
CA ASN A 606 -5.50 -58.34 37.97
C ASN A 606 -4.38 -58.05 36.97
N MET A 607 -3.33 -57.33 37.38
CA MET A 607 -2.16 -57.02 36.55
C MET A 607 -1.49 -58.30 36.05
N ILE A 608 -1.18 -59.23 36.95
CA ILE A 608 -0.51 -60.48 36.56
C ILE A 608 -1.45 -61.35 35.71
N ASN A 609 -2.75 -61.35 35.98
CA ASN A 609 -3.71 -62.05 35.13
C ASN A 609 -3.76 -61.46 33.71
N MET A 610 -3.61 -60.15 33.51
CA MET A 610 -3.52 -59.57 32.17
C MET A 610 -2.31 -60.11 31.40
N VAL A 611 -1.18 -60.31 32.09
CA VAL A 611 0.03 -60.88 31.49
C VAL A 611 -0.13 -62.38 31.24
N LEU A 612 -0.65 -63.14 32.21
CA LEU A 612 -0.83 -64.59 32.08
C LEU A 612 -1.91 -64.99 31.07
N THR A 613 -2.92 -64.14 30.86
CA THR A 613 -3.97 -64.40 29.85
C THR A 613 -3.53 -64.03 28.43
N ASN A 614 -2.30 -63.53 28.27
CA ASN A 614 -1.83 -62.95 27.04
C ASN A 614 -0.39 -63.35 26.73
N THR A 615 -0.26 -64.36 25.86
CA THR A 615 1.04 -64.97 25.57
C THR A 615 2.04 -63.98 24.96
N SER A 616 1.61 -62.96 24.21
CA SER A 616 2.53 -61.94 23.68
C SER A 616 3.12 -61.08 24.80
N GLU A 617 2.30 -60.68 25.76
CA GLU A 617 2.72 -59.88 26.92
C GLU A 617 3.60 -60.67 27.87
N PHE A 618 3.23 -61.93 28.14
CA PHE A 618 4.09 -62.82 28.89
C PHE A 618 5.47 -62.96 28.23
N LYS A 619 5.52 -63.18 26.92
CA LYS A 619 6.78 -63.28 26.18
C LYS A 619 7.60 -61.98 26.22
N ARG A 620 6.92 -60.82 26.19
CA ARG A 620 7.53 -59.50 26.22
C ARG A 620 8.17 -59.20 27.57
N LEU A 621 7.46 -59.48 28.66
CA LEU A 621 7.90 -59.15 30.03
C LEU A 621 8.86 -60.19 30.61
N PHE A 622 8.72 -61.47 30.24
CA PHE A 622 9.56 -62.57 30.74
C PHE A 622 10.54 -63.03 29.67
N THR A 623 11.77 -62.52 29.75
CA THR A 623 12.86 -62.79 28.81
C THR A 623 13.92 -63.71 29.38
N SER A 624 14.03 -63.77 30.72
CA SER A 624 15.01 -64.56 31.44
C SER A 624 14.40 -65.34 32.61
N ASN A 625 15.11 -66.34 33.11
CA ASN A 625 14.70 -67.09 34.30
C ASN A 625 14.73 -66.21 35.57
N ASP A 626 15.56 -65.16 35.57
CA ASP A 626 15.59 -64.18 36.68
C ASP A 626 14.25 -63.43 36.76
N ASP A 627 13.69 -63.03 35.61
CA ASP A 627 12.36 -62.39 35.53
C ASP A 627 11.27 -63.28 36.15
N LEU A 628 11.33 -64.60 35.86
CA LEU A 628 10.40 -65.57 36.43
C LEU A 628 10.55 -65.67 37.94
N GLN A 629 11.79 -65.76 38.45
CA GLN A 629 12.02 -65.86 39.89
C GLN A 629 11.51 -64.61 40.63
N LYS A 630 11.79 -63.41 40.10
CA LYS A 630 11.26 -62.16 40.65
C LYS A 630 9.73 -62.15 40.70
N ALA A 631 9.07 -62.67 39.66
CA ALA A 631 7.61 -62.79 39.65
C ALA A 631 7.07 -63.89 40.57
N ALA A 632 7.81 -65.00 40.76
CA ALA A 632 7.43 -66.04 41.72
C ALA A 632 7.38 -65.46 43.15
N ASP A 633 8.35 -64.60 43.49
CA ASP A 633 8.43 -63.95 44.79
C ASP A 633 7.29 -62.93 45.00
N ALA A 634 6.94 -62.18 43.96
CA ALA A 634 5.89 -61.15 44.03
C ALA A 634 4.45 -61.69 43.86
N PHE A 635 4.28 -62.80 43.15
CA PHE A 635 2.98 -63.41 42.85
C PHE A 635 2.95 -64.89 43.25
N PRO A 636 3.05 -65.22 44.55
CA PRO A 636 3.19 -66.60 45.04
C PRO A 636 2.00 -67.51 44.65
N GLN A 637 0.82 -66.93 44.40
CA GLN A 637 -0.36 -67.65 43.92
C GLN A 637 -0.21 -68.23 42.49
N HIS A 638 0.80 -67.79 41.74
CA HIS A 638 1.15 -68.26 40.41
C HIS A 638 2.55 -68.89 40.36
N ALA A 639 3.10 -69.27 41.52
CA ALA A 639 4.41 -69.91 41.63
C ALA A 639 4.51 -71.17 40.76
N ASP A 640 3.40 -71.89 40.53
CA ASP A 640 3.34 -73.06 39.64
C ASP A 640 3.80 -72.77 38.20
N ILE A 641 3.65 -71.53 37.74
CA ILE A 641 4.11 -71.06 36.43
C ILE A 641 5.54 -70.52 36.54
N PHE A 642 5.82 -69.73 37.58
CA PHE A 642 7.05 -68.95 37.68
C PHE A 642 8.26 -69.74 38.23
N THR A 643 8.07 -70.87 38.92
CA THR A 643 9.18 -71.70 39.40
C THR A 643 9.66 -72.74 38.39
N LEU A 644 9.23 -72.63 37.13
CA LEU A 644 9.67 -73.54 36.07
C LEU A 644 11.13 -73.26 35.68
N PRO A 645 11.91 -74.31 35.34
CA PRO A 645 13.36 -74.20 35.18
C PRO A 645 13.79 -73.39 33.95
N ALA A 646 12.91 -73.22 32.95
CA ALA A 646 13.17 -72.40 31.77
C ALA A 646 11.97 -71.50 31.42
N VAL A 647 12.24 -70.28 30.95
CA VAL A 647 11.22 -69.34 30.42
C VAL A 647 10.33 -69.99 29.36
N GLU A 648 10.89 -70.86 28.52
CA GLU A 648 10.12 -71.52 27.47
C GLU A 648 9.09 -72.52 28.02
N ASP A 649 9.41 -73.20 29.13
CA ASP A 649 8.47 -74.07 29.81
C ASP A 649 7.30 -73.26 30.40
N ALA A 650 7.61 -72.12 31.03
CA ALA A 650 6.59 -71.21 31.54
C ALA A 650 5.71 -70.62 30.43
N ARG A 651 6.31 -70.26 29.28
CA ARG A 651 5.58 -69.81 28.08
C ARG A 651 4.65 -70.90 27.55
N GLN A 652 5.10 -72.16 27.49
CA GLN A 652 4.26 -73.28 27.08
C GLN A 652 3.09 -73.47 28.04
N VAL A 653 3.33 -73.43 29.36
CA VAL A 653 2.25 -73.56 30.36
C VAL A 653 1.23 -72.42 30.24
N VAL A 654 1.67 -71.19 30.01
CA VAL A 654 0.80 -70.03 29.78
C VAL A 654 0.02 -70.15 28.47
N GLY A 655 0.70 -70.49 27.37
CA GLY A 655 0.07 -70.76 26.08
C GLY A 655 -0.98 -71.88 26.16
N TRP A 656 -0.66 -72.94 26.90
CA TRP A 656 -1.59 -74.03 27.19
C TRP A 656 -2.78 -73.54 28.01
N LYS A 657 -2.57 -72.79 29.10
CA LYS A 657 -3.66 -72.24 29.93
C LYS A 657 -4.60 -71.33 29.11
N ASN A 658 -4.05 -70.53 28.19
CA ASN A 658 -4.84 -69.65 27.31
C ASN A 658 -5.64 -70.44 26.27
N SER A 659 -5.01 -71.40 25.60
CA SER A 659 -5.68 -72.28 24.63
C SER A 659 -6.75 -73.16 25.29
N HIS A 660 -6.52 -73.64 26.51
CA HIS A 660 -7.55 -74.28 27.33
C HIS A 660 -8.73 -73.33 27.62
N GLY A 661 -8.45 -72.06 27.91
CA GLY A 661 -9.45 -71.03 28.17
C GLY A 661 -10.41 -70.82 27.00
N GLU A 662 -9.87 -70.66 25.80
CA GLU A 662 -10.67 -70.51 24.57
C GLU A 662 -11.51 -71.76 24.27
N LEU A 663 -10.95 -72.96 24.42
CA LEU A 663 -11.71 -74.21 24.30
C LEU A 663 -12.87 -74.29 25.30
N ARG A 664 -12.65 -73.86 26.56
CA ARG A 664 -13.71 -73.80 27.58
C ARG A 664 -14.79 -72.79 27.21
N LYS A 665 -14.41 -71.62 26.69
CA LYS A 665 -15.33 -70.56 26.26
C LYS A 665 -16.19 -71.04 25.08
N ASN A 666 -15.56 -71.61 24.06
CA ASN A 666 -16.27 -72.16 22.90
C ASN A 666 -17.18 -73.32 23.30
N ALA A 667 -16.75 -74.20 24.22
CA ALA A 667 -17.58 -75.26 24.77
C ALA A 667 -18.81 -74.71 25.51
N ARG A 668 -18.65 -73.64 26.30
CA ARG A 668 -19.76 -73.01 27.03
C ARG A 668 -20.73 -72.28 26.09
N LEU A 669 -20.21 -71.60 25.08
CA LEU A 669 -21.04 -70.95 24.05
C LEU A 669 -21.87 -71.98 23.28
N MET A 670 -21.27 -73.11 22.90
CA MET A 670 -22.01 -74.22 22.29
C MET A 670 -23.03 -74.84 23.25
N ALA A 671 -22.66 -75.08 24.51
CA ALA A 671 -23.60 -75.58 25.52
C ALA A 671 -24.78 -74.63 25.76
N GLN A 672 -24.55 -73.31 25.71
CA GLN A 672 -25.61 -72.31 25.77
C GLN A 672 -26.48 -72.35 24.52
N GLY A 673 -25.88 -72.42 23.32
CA GLY A 673 -26.61 -72.56 22.06
C GLY A 673 -27.48 -73.82 22.00
N VAL A 674 -27.01 -74.94 22.54
CA VAL A 674 -27.80 -76.18 22.66
C VAL A 674 -29.02 -75.96 23.57
N ARG A 675 -28.82 -75.30 24.71
CA ARG A 675 -29.88 -75.05 25.69
C ARG A 675 -30.93 -74.04 25.22
N THR A 676 -30.52 -73.02 24.47
CA THR A 676 -31.43 -71.99 23.95
C THR A 676 -32.18 -72.42 22.69
N GLY A 677 -32.00 -73.66 22.21
CA GLY A 677 -32.68 -74.17 21.03
C GLY A 677 -32.15 -73.61 19.71
N SER A 678 -30.89 -73.12 19.67
CA SER A 678 -30.25 -72.71 18.42
C SER A 678 -30.05 -73.90 17.47
N LEU A 679 -29.54 -73.67 16.25
CA LEU A 679 -29.19 -74.73 15.29
C LEU A 679 -28.30 -75.83 15.91
N PHE A 680 -27.47 -75.49 16.89
CA PHE A 680 -26.61 -76.46 17.58
C PHE A 680 -27.38 -77.48 18.43
N SER A 681 -28.62 -77.19 18.83
CA SER A 681 -29.47 -78.14 19.57
C SER A 681 -29.88 -79.37 18.74
N LEU A 682 -29.83 -79.25 17.40
CA LEU A 682 -30.13 -80.35 16.48
C LEU A 682 -28.93 -81.28 16.25
N LEU A 683 -27.73 -80.88 16.70
CA LEU A 683 -26.52 -81.68 16.51
C LEU A 683 -26.32 -82.66 17.68
N PRO A 684 -25.90 -83.91 17.42
CA PRO A 684 -25.45 -84.81 18.48
C PRO A 684 -24.30 -84.18 19.28
N ASN A 685 -24.29 -84.40 20.59
CA ASN A 685 -23.26 -83.86 21.49
C ASN A 685 -21.84 -84.26 21.05
N GLU A 686 -21.69 -85.47 20.51
CA GLU A 686 -20.43 -85.98 19.97
C GLU A 686 -19.89 -85.07 18.87
N LEU A 687 -20.77 -84.65 17.95
CA LEU A 687 -20.38 -83.78 16.85
C LEU A 687 -20.02 -82.38 17.36
N ILE A 688 -20.75 -81.86 18.33
CA ILE A 688 -20.45 -80.57 18.97
C ILE A 688 -19.09 -80.62 19.67
N PHE A 689 -18.79 -81.73 20.37
CA PHE A 689 -17.48 -81.90 21.01
C PHE A 689 -16.35 -81.86 19.99
N HIS A 690 -16.53 -82.51 18.84
CA HIS A 690 -15.55 -82.46 17.76
C HIS A 690 -15.43 -81.06 17.16
N ILE A 691 -16.54 -80.37 16.88
CA ILE A 691 -16.53 -79.00 16.32
C ILE A 691 -15.74 -78.05 17.23
N VAL A 692 -16.03 -78.05 18.53
CA VAL A 692 -15.30 -77.18 19.48
C VAL A 692 -13.85 -77.64 19.63
N ALA A 693 -13.59 -78.94 19.69
CA ALA A 693 -12.22 -79.44 19.81
C ALA A 693 -11.37 -79.11 18.58
N GLU A 694 -11.95 -78.93 17.39
CA GLU A 694 -11.22 -78.44 16.22
C GLU A 694 -10.86 -76.95 16.28
N THR A 695 -11.40 -76.17 17.23
CA THR A 695 -10.92 -74.79 17.47
C THR A 695 -9.70 -74.74 18.39
N ARG A 696 -9.09 -75.89 18.73
CA ARG A 696 -7.90 -75.95 19.58
C ARG A 696 -6.69 -75.37 18.86
N ASP A 697 -5.75 -74.85 19.63
CA ASP A 697 -4.38 -74.72 19.14
C ASP A 697 -3.77 -76.12 19.00
N HIS A 698 -3.46 -76.53 17.76
CA HIS A 698 -2.90 -77.85 17.44
C HIS A 698 -1.52 -78.08 18.05
N HIS A 699 -0.81 -77.01 18.44
CA HIS A 699 0.47 -77.11 19.15
C HIS A 699 0.30 -77.25 20.66
N ALA A 700 -0.85 -76.82 21.20
CA ALA A 700 -1.10 -76.85 22.65
C ALA A 700 -1.85 -78.11 23.10
N HIS A 701 -2.79 -78.63 22.30
CA HIS A 701 -3.66 -79.75 22.70
C HIS A 701 -3.70 -80.85 21.67
N SER A 702 -3.56 -82.10 22.14
CA SER A 702 -4.00 -83.23 21.34
C SER A 702 -5.52 -83.17 21.13
N ARG A 703 -6.00 -83.78 20.05
CA ARG A 703 -7.45 -83.86 19.78
C ARG A 703 -8.21 -84.49 20.93
N PHE A 704 -7.64 -85.51 21.56
CA PHE A 704 -8.24 -86.22 22.68
C PHE A 704 -8.35 -85.32 23.92
N ASP A 705 -7.31 -84.55 24.22
CA ASP A 705 -7.31 -83.62 25.37
C ASP A 705 -8.34 -82.51 25.17
N ALA A 706 -8.39 -81.92 23.96
CA ALA A 706 -9.38 -80.91 23.61
C ALA A 706 -10.82 -81.45 23.78
N ILE A 707 -11.11 -82.65 23.29
CA ILE A 707 -12.43 -83.29 23.46
C ILE A 707 -12.74 -83.50 24.95
N ALA A 708 -11.77 -83.94 25.76
CA ALA A 708 -11.97 -84.12 27.20
C ALA A 708 -12.29 -82.80 27.92
N ILE A 709 -11.59 -81.71 27.56
CA ILE A 709 -11.86 -80.36 28.09
C ILE A 709 -13.26 -79.89 27.70
N VAL A 710 -13.64 -80.07 26.43
CA VAL A 710 -14.95 -79.66 25.92
C VAL A 710 -16.07 -80.44 26.61
N LYS A 711 -15.97 -81.78 26.68
CA LYS A 711 -16.93 -82.65 27.38
C LYS A 711 -17.17 -82.18 28.82
N ARG A 712 -16.09 -81.91 29.55
CA ARG A 712 -16.15 -81.46 30.94
C ARG A 712 -16.84 -80.11 31.11
N ASN A 713 -16.77 -79.22 30.12
CA ASN A 713 -17.34 -77.87 30.21
C ASN A 713 -18.74 -77.77 29.57
N MET A 714 -19.11 -78.69 28.68
CA MET A 714 -20.47 -78.86 28.18
C MET A 714 -21.42 -79.44 29.24
N GLN A 715 -20.91 -80.25 30.17
CA GLN A 715 -21.70 -80.88 31.24
C GLN A 715 -21.86 -80.02 32.50
N LYS A 716 -21.21 -78.85 32.58
CA LYS A 716 -21.37 -77.97 33.75
C LYS A 716 -22.78 -77.38 33.75
N PRO A 717 -23.54 -77.52 34.86
CA PRO A 717 -24.86 -76.94 34.97
C PRO A 717 -24.79 -75.42 34.78
N GLU A 718 -25.90 -74.84 34.34
CA GLU A 718 -26.10 -73.40 34.27
C GLU A 718 -25.60 -72.74 35.55
N MET A 719 -24.78 -71.69 35.43
CA MET A 719 -24.53 -70.85 36.60
C MET A 719 -25.89 -70.34 37.06
N PRO A 720 -26.20 -70.41 38.38
CA PRO A 720 -27.51 -70.01 38.88
C PRO A 720 -27.87 -68.63 38.34
N ASN A 721 -29.07 -68.51 37.76
CA ASN A 721 -29.63 -67.30 37.13
C ASN A 721 -29.87 -66.13 38.11
N ASP A 722 -29.14 -66.05 39.22
CA ASP A 722 -29.31 -65.02 40.24
C ASP A 722 -28.67 -63.68 39.87
N VAL A 723 -28.28 -63.52 38.60
CA VAL A 723 -27.99 -62.22 38.00
C VAL A 723 -29.06 -61.97 36.94
N SER A 724 -30.16 -61.38 37.38
CA SER A 724 -31.13 -60.68 36.54
C SER A 724 -30.40 -59.95 35.39
N PRO A 725 -30.81 -60.12 34.12
CA PRO A 725 -30.22 -59.38 33.03
C PRO A 725 -30.49 -57.89 33.28
N ARG A 726 -29.43 -57.14 33.63
CA ARG A 726 -29.46 -55.69 33.49
C ARG A 726 -29.82 -55.41 32.04
N ARG A 727 -31.04 -54.90 31.83
CA ARG A 727 -31.49 -54.33 30.57
C ARG A 727 -30.39 -53.40 30.08
N ILE A 728 -29.80 -53.74 28.94
CA ILE A 728 -29.05 -52.79 28.13
C ILE A 728 -30.12 -51.84 27.58
N ILE A 729 -30.12 -50.60 28.09
CA ILE A 729 -30.66 -49.42 27.42
C ILE A 729 -29.45 -48.68 26.89
#